data_AF-A0A814V4X7-F1
#
_entry.id   AF-A0A814V4X7-F1
#
_cell.length_a   1.000
_cell.length_b   1.000
_cell.length_c   1.000
_cell.angle_alpha   90.00
_cell.angle_beta   90.00
_cell.angle_gamma   90.00
#
_symmetry.space_group_name_H-M   'P 1'
#
loop_
_entity.id
_entity.type
_entity.pdbx_description
1 polymer ?
#
loop_
_entity_poly.entity_id
_entity_poly.type
_entity_poly.pdbx_seq_one_letter_code
_entity_poly.pdbx_strand_id
1 'polypeptide(L)'
;MGNKNSTSKKNNNIKWLSNEKVLLDDINIIVVGINDDDKSSNDLQLLNELRQIVNSVQTFDDPNLCENFLENNVNDNEIIFLILYDKFVEKMVPHIHQLTSIDSIYVYCKHIKQYDLWSNKYFKLKGHFFTEIYKLCYQLKQDIRHCQNDLISIDILNKTLTIDKLNNLEPDFMYSRLLKEILINIKYDEYNKKEFIQYCYLHLNILNIDQINIIQEFENDYEKHSPIWWYTRQSFIYEILNKALRTQNIDVLIKMGFFIKDLHHQIQHLYNLQEHCSMIVYRGQGIKNDQFENLCKYKGGLISFNTFLSTSLDKNVSLEFARHAIKKPGLRGIIFRMEIDPKKMNLLNPYASLNNLSYFNNEEKEILFSTHTVFRIVDIQQIKDENKIWQIYLKLTKNQDDIQLEQLTKHLREDIQLLSNPWECLAKLMLTIGEFDKAEKIYENILENISPNDYQQLAFIYHQLGCVHNEKRNLDKSRYFFQQSIDIKANYLPDKYNDPQLADTYSNIGSIYHAQGNLNYALFYFQSALNTKTNDQRILASVYNNIGMVLTKQEHFHDALIYFKKSLKIDLNLLPQTHPDLAITYSNIGKIYFILQDYYHALSYYKMTYDIRRLSLPRNHPSIIRAIENYQKTAILIPNNTLLNNLSTPILSKKQHSYSVLSKFSNIFKNKTFMYDKKNY
;
A
#
# COMPACT_ATOMS: atom_id res chain seq x y z
N MET A 1 -14.28 -2.68 57.11
CA MET A 1 -14.73 -1.32 56.76
C MET A 1 -13.52 -0.55 56.24
N GLY A 2 -13.44 -0.02 55.03
CA GLY A 2 -14.30 -0.08 53.87
C GLY A 2 -13.46 0.02 52.59
N ASN A 3 -13.97 -0.60 51.52
CA ASN A 3 -13.46 -0.56 50.15
C ASN A 3 -13.38 0.87 49.61
N LYS A 4 -12.30 1.17 48.88
CA LYS A 4 -12.39 1.99 47.66
C LYS A 4 -11.53 1.34 46.57
N ASN A 5 -12.21 0.58 45.72
CA ASN A 5 -11.79 0.25 44.37
C ASN A 5 -11.60 1.55 43.57
N SER A 6 -10.38 1.84 43.13
CA SER A 6 -10.13 2.73 42.00
C SER A 6 -9.67 1.87 40.83
N THR A 7 -10.64 1.34 40.10
CA THR A 7 -10.43 0.81 38.75
C THR A 7 -10.08 1.98 37.82
N SER A 8 -8.79 2.25 37.60
CA SER A 8 -8.32 3.10 36.51
C SER A 8 -8.34 2.29 35.21
N LYS A 9 -9.47 2.31 34.51
CA LYS A 9 -9.47 2.04 33.06
C LYS A 9 -8.77 3.22 32.39
N LYS A 10 -7.44 3.15 32.23
CA LYS A 10 -6.72 4.02 31.29
C LYS A 10 -7.02 3.48 29.89
N ASN A 11 -7.79 4.24 29.11
CA ASN A 11 -8.03 3.95 27.70
C ASN A 11 -6.76 4.21 26.89
N ASN A 12 -6.41 3.28 26.01
CA ASN A 12 -5.29 3.36 25.06
C ASN A 12 -5.63 4.32 23.90
N ASN A 13 -5.54 5.62 24.15
CA ASN A 13 -5.85 6.64 23.12
C ASN A 13 -4.57 7.15 22.46
N ILE A 14 -4.46 6.91 21.16
CA ILE A 14 -3.32 7.34 20.34
C ILE A 14 -3.53 8.77 19.84
N LYS A 15 -2.50 9.61 20.00
CA LYS A 15 -2.42 11.01 19.55
C LYS A 15 -1.70 11.07 18.19
N TRP A 16 -2.40 11.50 17.14
CA TRP A 16 -1.86 11.71 15.80
C TRP A 16 -1.80 13.20 15.47
N LEU A 17 -0.62 13.79 15.60
CA LEU A 17 -0.32 15.11 15.03
C LEU A 17 0.64 14.92 13.85
N SER A 18 0.13 14.99 12.62
CA SER A 18 0.92 15.22 11.41
C SER A 18 0.38 16.47 10.70
N ASN A 19 1.29 17.40 10.39
CA ASN A 19 1.02 18.66 9.71
C ASN A 19 1.19 18.50 8.19
N GLU A 20 0.52 17.54 7.57
CA GLU A 20 0.52 17.39 6.10
C GLU A 20 -0.81 17.84 5.54
N LYS A 21 -0.82 18.99 4.84
CA LYS A 21 -2.00 19.52 4.15
C LYS A 21 -2.50 18.51 3.11
N VAL A 22 -3.71 17.99 3.27
CA VAL A 22 -4.38 17.20 2.24
C VAL A 22 -5.73 17.83 1.92
N LEU A 23 -5.73 18.74 0.94
CA LEU A 23 -6.89 18.95 0.08
C LEU A 23 -6.50 18.36 -1.29
N LEU A 24 -7.29 18.53 -2.35
CA LEU A 24 -7.13 17.79 -3.62
C LEU A 24 -5.86 18.20 -4.40
N ASP A 25 -4.70 17.66 -4.03
CA ASP A 25 -3.42 17.98 -4.69
C ASP A 25 -3.33 17.46 -6.15
N ASP A 26 -4.21 16.54 -6.55
CA ASP A 26 -4.24 16.00 -7.91
C ASP A 26 -5.19 16.77 -8.86
N ILE A 27 -5.97 17.76 -8.36
CA ILE A 27 -6.93 18.51 -9.18
C ILE A 27 -6.55 19.98 -9.21
N ASN A 28 -6.17 20.44 -10.40
CA ASN A 28 -5.76 21.82 -10.65
C ASN A 28 -6.83 22.53 -11.47
N ILE A 29 -7.24 23.73 -11.04
CA ILE A 29 -8.01 24.63 -11.89
C ILE A 29 -7.03 25.64 -12.48
N ILE A 30 -7.05 25.78 -13.80
CA ILE A 30 -6.29 26.81 -14.50
C ILE A 30 -7.27 27.81 -15.09
N VAL A 31 -7.06 29.10 -14.83
CA VAL A 31 -7.89 30.18 -15.36
C VAL A 31 -7.04 31.02 -16.32
N VAL A 32 -7.46 31.10 -17.59
CA VAL A 32 -6.76 31.88 -18.61
C VAL A 32 -7.55 33.14 -18.95
N GLY A 33 -6.92 34.28 -18.70
CA GLY A 33 -7.41 35.61 -19.02
C GLY A 33 -7.64 36.54 -17.84
N ILE A 34 -7.20 36.15 -16.64
CA ILE A 34 -7.06 37.03 -15.49
C ILE A 34 -5.61 37.52 -15.46
N ASN A 35 -5.41 38.84 -15.50
CA ASN A 35 -4.11 39.45 -15.26
C ASN A 35 -3.91 39.61 -13.75
N ASP A 36 -2.80 39.09 -13.22
CA ASP A 36 -2.52 39.18 -11.79
C ASP A 36 -2.31 40.63 -11.31
N ASP A 37 -1.87 41.52 -12.22
CA ASP A 37 -1.60 42.93 -11.94
C ASP A 37 -2.85 43.83 -12.05
N ASP A 38 -3.94 43.37 -12.69
CA ASP A 38 -5.14 44.17 -12.96
C ASP A 38 -6.43 43.32 -12.88
N LYS A 39 -6.79 42.90 -11.65
CA LYS A 39 -7.96 42.04 -11.38
C LYS A 39 -9.23 42.87 -11.20
N SER A 40 -10.28 42.56 -11.97
CA SER A 40 -11.60 43.14 -11.70
C SER A 40 -12.25 42.53 -10.45
N SER A 41 -13.25 43.19 -9.88
CA SER A 41 -14.02 42.68 -8.73
C SER A 41 -14.61 41.29 -8.99
N ASN A 42 -15.02 41.03 -10.23
CA ASN A 42 -15.59 39.74 -10.64
C ASN A 42 -14.52 38.65 -10.77
N ASP A 43 -13.28 39.02 -11.13
CA ASP A 43 -12.17 38.06 -11.23
C ASP A 43 -11.71 37.63 -9.83
N LEU A 44 -11.68 38.58 -8.88
CA LEU A 44 -11.46 38.30 -7.45
C LEU A 44 -12.57 37.41 -6.87
N GLN A 45 -13.84 37.69 -7.21
CA GLN A 45 -14.95 36.85 -6.79
C GLN A 45 -14.82 35.42 -7.37
N LEU A 46 -14.56 35.29 -8.67
CA LEU A 46 -14.37 33.99 -9.32
C LEU A 46 -13.21 33.22 -8.68
N LEU A 47 -12.04 33.82 -8.50
CA LEU A 47 -10.89 33.16 -7.87
C LEU A 47 -11.17 32.73 -6.44
N ASN A 48 -11.90 33.54 -5.67
CA ASN A 48 -12.31 33.17 -4.31
C ASN A 48 -13.27 31.97 -4.34
N GLU A 49 -14.28 31.97 -5.23
CA GLU A 49 -15.19 30.85 -5.39
C GLU A 49 -14.49 29.58 -5.90
N LEU A 50 -13.51 29.68 -6.80
CA LEU A 50 -12.72 28.54 -7.30
C LEU A 50 -11.78 27.97 -6.24
N ARG A 51 -11.14 28.84 -5.44
CA ARG A 51 -10.30 28.43 -4.30
C ARG A 51 -11.11 27.80 -3.16
N GLN A 52 -12.43 27.97 -3.14
CA GLN A 52 -13.34 27.19 -2.29
C GLN A 52 -13.62 25.79 -2.85
N ILE A 53 -13.28 25.51 -4.11
CA ILE A 53 -13.53 24.23 -4.78
C ILE A 53 -12.27 23.36 -4.82
N VAL A 54 -11.11 23.93 -5.13
CA VAL A 54 -9.83 23.21 -5.19
C VAL A 54 -8.70 23.99 -4.51
N ASN A 55 -7.65 23.27 -4.12
CA ASN A 55 -6.43 23.83 -3.54
C ASN A 55 -5.63 24.68 -4.51
N SER A 56 -5.53 24.18 -5.73
CA SER A 56 -4.61 24.69 -6.73
C SER A 56 -5.41 25.39 -7.81
N VAL A 57 -5.42 26.73 -7.72
CA VAL A 57 -5.97 27.60 -8.75
C VAL A 57 -4.82 28.43 -9.29
N GLN A 58 -4.45 28.18 -10.54
CA GLN A 58 -3.42 28.94 -11.26
C GLN A 58 -4.06 29.87 -12.28
N THR A 59 -3.43 31.02 -12.49
CA THR A 59 -3.88 32.06 -13.43
C THR A 59 -2.83 32.30 -14.49
N PHE A 60 -3.26 32.45 -15.74
CA PHE A 60 -2.41 32.89 -16.84
C PHE A 60 -3.09 34.06 -17.57
N ASP A 61 -2.32 35.10 -17.83
CA ASP A 61 -2.73 36.24 -18.66
C ASP A 61 -2.38 36.02 -20.14
N ASP A 62 -1.27 35.33 -20.42
CA ASP A 62 -0.83 34.90 -21.75
C ASP A 62 -1.20 33.43 -22.06
N PRO A 63 -2.04 33.19 -23.09
CA PRO A 63 -2.34 31.86 -23.61
C PRO A 63 -1.11 31.00 -23.93
N ASN A 64 -0.04 31.59 -24.47
CA ASN A 64 1.13 30.84 -24.91
C ASN A 64 1.92 30.29 -23.70
N LEU A 65 1.97 31.04 -22.59
CA LEU A 65 2.57 30.58 -21.34
C LEU A 65 1.77 29.43 -20.73
N CYS A 66 0.43 29.51 -20.80
CA CYS A 66 -0.44 28.43 -20.36
C CYS A 66 -0.23 27.16 -21.18
N GLU A 67 -0.12 27.25 -22.51
CA GLU A 67 0.15 26.10 -23.39
C GLU A 67 1.48 25.43 -23.05
N ASN A 68 2.56 26.22 -22.92
CA ASN A 68 3.87 25.70 -22.52
C ASN A 68 3.86 25.02 -21.15
N PHE A 69 3.09 25.56 -20.19
CA PHE A 69 2.91 24.94 -18.88
C PHE A 69 2.20 23.59 -18.99
N LEU A 70 1.09 23.54 -19.75
CA LEU A 70 0.29 22.33 -19.95
C LEU A 70 1.07 21.19 -20.63
N GLU A 71 2.02 21.51 -21.51
CA GLU A 71 2.84 20.52 -22.22
C GLU A 71 4.05 20.02 -21.42
N ASN A 72 4.66 20.87 -20.57
CA ASN A 72 5.98 20.58 -20.00
C ASN A 72 6.02 20.43 -18.47
N ASN A 73 5.03 20.95 -17.75
CA ASN A 73 5.09 21.07 -16.28
C ASN A 73 3.94 20.37 -15.54
N VAL A 74 3.07 19.66 -16.25
CA VAL A 74 1.96 18.91 -15.65
C VAL A 74 2.39 17.47 -15.46
N ASN A 75 2.30 16.98 -14.23
CA ASN A 75 2.56 15.57 -13.93
C ASN A 75 1.45 14.68 -14.50
N ASP A 76 1.78 13.46 -14.93
CA ASP A 76 0.82 12.50 -15.54
C ASP A 76 -0.40 12.15 -14.65
N ASN A 77 -0.34 12.46 -13.36
CA ASN A 77 -1.39 12.18 -12.38
C ASN A 77 -2.28 13.38 -12.06
N GLU A 78 -1.95 14.59 -12.54
CA GLU A 78 -2.73 15.81 -12.30
C GLU A 78 -3.88 15.95 -13.30
N ILE A 79 -5.07 16.23 -12.78
CA ILE A 79 -6.30 16.47 -13.52
C ILE A 79 -6.54 17.98 -13.59
N ILE A 80 -6.58 18.52 -14.80
CA ILE A 80 -6.74 19.96 -15.02
C ILE A 80 -8.15 20.30 -15.50
N PHE A 81 -8.80 21.23 -14.81
CA PHE A 81 -9.99 21.91 -15.27
C PHE A 81 -9.61 23.31 -15.75
N LEU A 82 -9.83 23.59 -17.03
CA LEU A 82 -9.44 24.86 -17.64
C LEU A 82 -10.64 25.78 -17.76
N ILE A 83 -10.50 27.03 -17.30
CA ILE A 83 -11.50 28.09 -17.47
C ILE A 83 -10.90 29.13 -18.41
N LEU A 84 -11.49 29.28 -19.60
CA LEU A 84 -11.08 30.23 -20.61
C LEU A 84 -12.02 31.44 -20.63
N TYR A 85 -11.46 32.64 -20.66
CA TYR A 85 -12.23 33.83 -21.04
C TYR A 85 -12.50 33.80 -22.56
N ASP A 86 -13.68 34.31 -22.94
CA ASP A 86 -14.21 34.31 -24.31
C ASP A 86 -13.20 34.63 -25.41
N LYS A 87 -12.36 35.66 -25.21
CA LYS A 87 -11.35 36.13 -26.17
C LYS A 87 -10.28 35.10 -26.53
N PHE A 88 -10.08 34.05 -25.74
CA PHE A 88 -9.02 33.05 -25.95
C PHE A 88 -9.51 31.71 -26.48
N VAL A 89 -10.83 31.49 -26.51
CA VAL A 89 -11.42 30.21 -26.91
C VAL A 89 -11.02 29.82 -28.33
N GLU A 90 -11.12 30.75 -29.28
CA GLU A 90 -10.83 30.46 -30.69
C GLU A 90 -9.35 30.13 -30.94
N LYS A 91 -8.46 30.73 -30.14
CA LYS A 91 -7.01 30.55 -30.26
C LYS A 91 -6.53 29.26 -29.59
N MET A 92 -6.98 28.99 -28.37
CA MET A 92 -6.39 27.92 -27.54
C MET A 92 -7.02 26.55 -27.76
N VAL A 93 -8.35 26.46 -27.83
CA VAL A 93 -9.06 25.17 -27.84
C VAL A 93 -8.57 24.22 -28.94
N PRO A 94 -8.28 24.65 -30.19
CA PRO A 94 -7.74 23.76 -31.22
C PRO A 94 -6.39 23.11 -30.89
N HIS A 95 -5.57 23.74 -30.06
CA HIS A 95 -4.22 23.26 -29.73
C HIS A 95 -4.22 22.34 -28.50
N ILE A 96 -5.07 22.64 -27.50
CA ILE A 96 -5.01 21.95 -26.20
C ILE A 96 -6.06 20.85 -26.00
N HIS A 97 -7.11 20.78 -26.84
CA HIS A 97 -8.24 19.87 -26.59
C HIS A 97 -7.87 18.37 -26.57
N GLN A 98 -6.71 17.99 -27.09
CA GLN A 98 -6.23 16.61 -27.13
C GLN A 98 -5.34 16.23 -25.94
N LEU A 99 -4.84 17.22 -25.17
CA LEU A 99 -3.91 16.98 -24.06
C LEU A 99 -4.56 16.16 -22.96
N THR A 100 -4.02 14.98 -22.63
CA THR A 100 -4.61 14.02 -21.68
C THR A 100 -4.76 14.57 -20.26
N SER A 101 -3.92 15.52 -19.86
CA SER A 101 -3.95 16.20 -18.56
C SER A 101 -5.19 17.06 -18.33
N ILE A 102 -5.82 17.59 -19.39
CA ILE A 102 -7.02 18.43 -19.29
C ILE A 102 -8.26 17.54 -19.26
N ASP A 103 -9.05 17.61 -18.20
CA ASP A 103 -10.35 16.91 -18.14
C ASP A 103 -11.42 17.65 -18.93
N SER A 104 -11.68 18.91 -18.55
CA SER A 104 -12.76 19.72 -19.12
C SER A 104 -12.33 21.18 -19.30
N ILE A 105 -12.86 21.81 -20.35
CA ILE A 105 -12.68 23.22 -20.67
C ILE A 105 -14.02 23.93 -20.50
N TYR A 106 -14.07 24.92 -19.62
CA TYR A 106 -15.19 25.81 -19.41
C TYR A 106 -14.90 27.16 -20.03
N VAL A 107 -15.94 27.84 -20.50
CA VAL A 107 -15.82 29.21 -21.01
C VAL A 107 -16.61 30.14 -20.12
N TYR A 108 -15.94 31.17 -19.61
CA TYR A 108 -16.56 32.28 -18.90
C TYR A 108 -16.69 33.48 -19.85
N CYS A 109 -17.91 34.02 -20.00
CA CYS A 109 -18.22 35.10 -20.95
C CYS A 109 -19.06 36.18 -20.30
N LYS A 110 -18.76 37.47 -20.56
CA LYS A 110 -19.61 38.58 -20.14
C LYS A 110 -20.85 38.78 -21.03
N HIS A 111 -20.81 38.31 -22.27
CA HIS A 111 -21.92 38.40 -23.23
C HIS A 111 -22.13 37.05 -23.94
N ILE A 112 -23.39 36.64 -24.10
CA ILE A 112 -23.74 35.41 -24.81
C ILE A 112 -23.47 35.63 -26.30
N LYS A 113 -22.44 34.97 -26.82
CA LYS A 113 -22.30 34.71 -28.26
C LYS A 113 -22.74 33.27 -28.52
N GLN A 114 -23.58 33.04 -29.54
CA GLN A 114 -23.98 31.70 -29.95
C GLN A 114 -22.79 30.99 -30.60
N TYR A 115 -22.14 30.09 -29.87
CA TYR A 115 -21.12 29.17 -30.39
C TYR A 115 -21.59 27.70 -30.30
N ASP A 116 -22.88 27.45 -30.55
CA ASP A 116 -23.51 26.11 -30.47
C ASP A 116 -22.84 25.06 -31.39
N LEU A 117 -22.03 25.51 -32.37
CA LEU A 117 -21.28 24.66 -33.29
C LEU A 117 -19.96 24.11 -32.71
N TRP A 118 -19.36 24.75 -31.70
CA TRP A 118 -18.02 24.39 -31.20
C TRP A 118 -18.03 23.29 -30.13
N SER A 119 -19.05 23.27 -29.28
CA SER A 119 -19.25 22.22 -28.27
C SER A 119 -19.39 20.83 -28.91
N ASN A 120 -19.99 20.76 -30.10
CA ASN A 120 -20.10 19.54 -30.89
C ASN A 120 -18.78 19.14 -31.57
N LYS A 121 -17.87 20.09 -31.79
CA LYS A 121 -16.57 19.86 -32.45
C LYS A 121 -15.47 19.44 -31.47
N TYR A 122 -15.44 20.01 -30.27
CA TYR A 122 -14.41 19.76 -29.26
C TYR A 122 -15.02 19.17 -27.99
N PHE A 123 -14.89 17.86 -27.81
CA PHE A 123 -15.58 17.12 -26.75
C PHE A 123 -15.24 17.53 -25.31
N LYS A 124 -14.05 18.11 -25.06
CA LYS A 124 -13.68 18.66 -23.73
C LYS A 124 -14.32 20.00 -23.42
N LEU A 125 -14.82 20.70 -24.44
CA LEU A 125 -15.49 21.98 -24.27
C LEU A 125 -16.91 21.73 -23.74
N LYS A 126 -17.15 22.01 -22.46
CA LYS A 126 -18.48 21.85 -21.86
C LYS A 126 -19.39 22.91 -22.48
N GLY A 127 -20.34 22.48 -23.31
CA GLY A 127 -21.08 23.30 -24.27
C GLY A 127 -22.01 24.39 -23.74
N HIS A 128 -21.83 24.84 -22.50
CA HIS A 128 -22.54 25.96 -21.91
C HIS A 128 -21.54 27.08 -21.61
N PHE A 129 -21.75 28.26 -22.20
CA PHE A 129 -21.01 29.46 -21.84
C PHE A 129 -21.57 30.00 -20.54
N PHE A 130 -20.71 30.20 -19.55
CA PHE A 130 -21.13 30.67 -18.24
C PHE A 130 -21.05 32.18 -18.18
N THR A 131 -22.20 32.83 -18.01
CA THR A 131 -22.32 34.27 -17.76
C THR A 131 -22.35 34.60 -16.28
N GLU A 132 -22.66 33.61 -15.45
CA GLU A 132 -22.81 33.74 -14.00
C GLU A 132 -21.80 32.82 -13.31
N ILE A 133 -21.00 33.38 -12.40
CA ILE A 133 -19.94 32.68 -11.66
C ILE A 133 -20.53 31.47 -10.92
N TYR A 134 -21.66 31.62 -10.25
CA TYR A 134 -22.25 30.53 -9.48
C TYR A 134 -22.63 29.32 -10.34
N LYS A 135 -23.09 29.51 -11.59
CA LYS A 135 -23.43 28.41 -12.51
C LYS A 135 -22.18 27.66 -12.95
N LEU A 136 -21.10 28.40 -13.25
CA LEU A 136 -19.79 27.84 -13.59
C LEU A 136 -19.28 26.99 -12.43
N CYS A 137 -19.23 27.58 -11.24
CA CYS A 137 -18.75 26.92 -10.03
C CYS A 137 -19.63 25.71 -9.66
N TYR A 138 -20.94 25.77 -9.86
CA TYR A 138 -21.84 24.63 -9.65
C TYR A 138 -21.53 23.48 -10.61
N GLN A 139 -21.42 23.75 -11.92
CA GLN A 139 -21.10 22.72 -12.90
C GLN A 139 -19.72 22.11 -12.66
N LEU A 140 -18.74 22.96 -12.33
CA LEU A 140 -17.37 22.55 -12.05
C LEU A 140 -17.31 21.66 -10.80
N LYS A 141 -18.06 21.97 -9.73
CA LYS A 141 -18.23 21.10 -8.56
C LYS A 141 -18.80 19.73 -8.94
N GLN A 142 -19.80 19.68 -9.82
CA GLN A 142 -20.39 18.41 -10.29
C GLN A 142 -19.39 17.58 -11.09
N ASP A 143 -18.68 18.19 -12.05
CA ASP A 143 -17.72 17.49 -12.90
C ASP A 143 -16.48 17.01 -12.11
N ILE A 144 -16.00 17.80 -11.12
CA ILE A 144 -14.95 17.37 -10.18
C ILE A 144 -15.42 16.14 -9.38
N ARG A 145 -16.65 16.16 -8.86
CA ARG A 145 -17.22 15.01 -8.13
C ARG A 145 -17.31 13.78 -9.02
N HIS A 146 -17.76 13.94 -10.26
CA HIS A 146 -17.77 12.83 -11.22
C HIS A 146 -16.36 12.28 -11.47
N CYS A 147 -15.35 13.13 -11.62
CA CYS A 147 -13.95 12.69 -11.73
C CYS A 147 -13.45 11.90 -10.52
N GLN A 148 -13.85 12.30 -9.32
CA GLN A 148 -13.50 11.57 -8.10
C GLN A 148 -14.24 10.24 -7.99
N ASN A 149 -15.53 10.21 -8.35
CA ASN A 149 -16.37 9.02 -8.35
C ASN A 149 -15.95 7.96 -9.37
N ASP A 150 -15.34 8.38 -10.48
CA ASP A 150 -14.82 7.50 -11.53
C ASP A 150 -13.55 6.73 -11.11
N LEU A 151 -12.84 7.21 -10.08
CA LEU A 151 -11.53 6.68 -9.69
C LEU A 151 -11.67 5.78 -8.45
N ILE A 152 -11.81 4.47 -8.66
CA ILE A 152 -11.78 3.48 -7.57
C ILE A 152 -10.41 2.82 -7.50
N SER A 153 -9.92 2.61 -6.28
CA SER A 153 -8.78 1.73 -6.05
C SER A 153 -9.20 0.27 -6.22
N ILE A 154 -8.62 -0.34 -7.24
CA ILE A 154 -8.82 -1.72 -7.63
C ILE A 154 -7.44 -2.38 -7.72
N ASP A 155 -7.27 -3.54 -7.09
CA ASP A 155 -6.10 -4.38 -7.30
C ASP A 155 -6.49 -5.62 -8.10
N ILE A 156 -5.61 -6.06 -9.02
CA ILE A 156 -5.88 -7.18 -9.93
C ILE A 156 -4.77 -8.22 -9.77
N LEU A 157 -5.19 -9.47 -9.55
CA LEU A 157 -4.29 -10.59 -9.33
C LEU A 157 -4.46 -11.66 -10.42
N ASN A 158 -3.35 -12.19 -10.94
CA ASN A 158 -3.36 -13.17 -12.03
C ASN A 158 -3.67 -14.61 -11.54
N LYS A 159 -4.36 -15.40 -12.38
CA LYS A 159 -4.77 -16.79 -12.13
C LYS A 159 -3.61 -17.80 -12.04
N THR A 160 -2.49 -17.56 -12.73
CA THR A 160 -1.39 -18.53 -12.88
C THR A 160 -0.32 -18.37 -11.79
N LEU A 161 -0.63 -18.76 -10.57
CA LEU A 161 0.36 -18.91 -9.51
C LEU A 161 0.35 -20.37 -9.05
N THR A 162 1.30 -21.18 -9.51
CA THR A 162 1.54 -22.49 -8.90
C THR A 162 2.02 -22.28 -7.46
N ILE A 163 1.76 -23.25 -6.57
CA ILE A 163 2.11 -23.23 -5.14
C ILE A 163 3.58 -22.81 -4.91
N ASP A 164 4.47 -23.11 -5.85
CA ASP A 164 5.89 -22.75 -5.83
C ASP A 164 6.20 -21.24 -6.02
N LYS A 165 5.17 -20.39 -6.21
CA LYS A 165 5.29 -18.95 -6.50
C LYS A 165 4.52 -18.06 -5.51
N LEU A 166 4.39 -18.48 -4.25
CA LEU A 166 3.82 -17.64 -3.18
C LEU A 166 4.52 -16.26 -3.06
N ASN A 167 5.82 -16.19 -3.38
CA ASN A 167 6.60 -14.94 -3.40
C ASN A 167 6.21 -13.95 -4.51
N ASN A 168 5.32 -14.33 -5.44
CA ASN A 168 4.82 -13.46 -6.51
C ASN A 168 3.42 -12.89 -6.22
N LEU A 169 2.78 -13.26 -5.11
CA LEU A 169 1.64 -12.48 -4.63
C LEU A 169 2.20 -11.16 -4.11
N GLU A 170 1.83 -10.05 -4.73
CA GLU A 170 2.08 -8.74 -4.15
C GLU A 170 1.32 -8.68 -2.82
N PRO A 171 2.02 -8.63 -1.67
CA PRO A 171 1.36 -8.58 -0.36
C PRO A 171 0.43 -7.36 -0.23
N ASP A 172 0.69 -6.32 -1.03
CA ASP A 172 -0.12 -5.12 -1.24
C ASP A 172 -1.59 -5.43 -1.48
N PHE A 173 -1.88 -6.50 -2.23
CA PHE A 173 -3.25 -6.96 -2.48
C PHE A 173 -4.00 -7.25 -1.18
N MET A 174 -3.31 -7.70 -0.13
CA MET A 174 -3.90 -8.10 1.14
C MET A 174 -3.76 -7.06 2.26
N TYR A 175 -2.89 -6.05 2.10
CA TYR A 175 -2.66 -5.05 3.15
C TYR A 175 -3.90 -4.20 3.43
N SER A 176 -4.66 -3.83 2.40
CA SER A 176 -5.92 -3.09 2.55
C SER A 176 -6.94 -3.87 3.38
N ARG A 177 -6.98 -5.19 3.19
CA ARG A 177 -7.79 -6.10 3.99
C ARG A 177 -7.33 -6.16 5.44
N LEU A 178 -6.04 -6.37 5.68
CA LEU A 178 -5.50 -6.52 7.03
C LEU A 178 -5.65 -5.22 7.80
N LEU A 179 -5.41 -4.08 7.15
CA LEU A 179 -5.65 -2.75 7.69
C LEU A 179 -7.10 -2.61 8.13
N LYS A 180 -8.05 -2.95 7.26
CA LYS A 180 -9.49 -2.96 7.60
C LYS A 180 -9.80 -3.86 8.80
N GLU A 181 -9.32 -5.11 8.79
CA GLU A 181 -9.51 -6.09 9.88
C GLU A 181 -8.99 -5.54 11.21
N ILE A 182 -7.85 -4.85 11.19
CA ILE A 182 -7.26 -4.22 12.37
C ILE A 182 -8.10 -3.02 12.84
N LEU A 183 -8.43 -2.09 11.94
CA LEU A 183 -9.19 -0.89 12.26
C LEU A 183 -10.55 -1.23 12.89
N ILE A 184 -11.28 -2.22 12.37
CA ILE A 184 -12.58 -2.63 12.94
C ILE A 184 -12.42 -3.16 14.38
N ASN A 185 -11.31 -3.81 14.69
CA ASN A 185 -11.04 -4.36 16.01
C ASN A 185 -10.51 -3.33 17.03
N ILE A 186 -10.04 -2.16 16.58
CA ILE A 186 -9.64 -1.08 17.48
C ILE A 186 -10.86 -0.57 18.27
N LYS A 187 -10.62 -0.25 19.54
CA LYS A 187 -11.60 0.46 20.38
C LYS A 187 -11.38 1.95 20.19
N TYR A 188 -12.40 2.61 19.67
CA TYR A 188 -12.42 4.06 19.51
C TYR A 188 -13.23 4.68 20.64
N ASP A 189 -12.82 5.87 21.06
CA ASP A 189 -13.60 6.70 21.97
C ASP A 189 -13.76 8.12 21.44
N GLU A 190 -14.43 8.97 22.24
CA GLU A 190 -14.70 10.36 21.88
C GLU A 190 -13.45 11.17 21.50
N TYR A 191 -12.27 10.77 21.99
CA TYR A 191 -11.02 11.43 21.62
C TYR A 191 -10.70 11.23 20.15
N ASN A 192 -10.86 10.01 19.62
CA ASN A 192 -10.58 9.71 18.21
C ASN A 192 -11.52 10.49 17.27
N LYS A 193 -12.80 10.61 17.65
CA LYS A 193 -13.78 11.42 16.89
C LYS A 193 -13.37 12.89 16.87
N LYS A 194 -13.00 13.46 18.01
CA LYS A 194 -12.52 14.86 18.11
C LYS A 194 -11.26 15.12 17.31
N GLU A 195 -10.35 14.16 17.31
CA GLU A 195 -9.13 14.25 16.51
C GLU A 195 -9.43 14.29 15.01
N PHE A 196 -10.37 13.47 14.52
CA PHE A 196 -10.82 13.53 13.13
C PHE A 196 -11.52 14.85 12.80
N ILE A 197 -12.35 15.36 13.71
CA ILE A 197 -13.01 16.66 13.55
C ILE A 197 -11.98 17.79 13.47
N GLN A 198 -10.97 17.78 14.35
CA GLN A 198 -9.87 18.75 14.30
C GLN A 198 -9.08 18.66 13.00
N TYR A 199 -8.82 17.44 12.52
CA TYR A 199 -8.25 17.22 11.18
C TYR A 199 -9.13 17.87 10.10
N CYS A 200 -10.44 17.66 10.14
CA CYS A 200 -11.37 18.28 9.18
C CYS A 200 -11.31 19.82 9.22
N TYR A 201 -11.28 20.44 10.41
CA TYR A 201 -11.14 21.90 10.54
C TYR A 201 -9.83 22.43 9.98
N LEU A 202 -8.72 21.72 10.18
CA LEU A 202 -7.40 22.12 9.68
C LEU A 202 -7.28 21.93 8.17
N HIS A 203 -7.88 20.89 7.62
CA HIS A 203 -7.69 20.51 6.22
C HIS A 203 -8.75 21.06 5.27
N LEU A 204 -10.00 21.23 5.67
CA LEU A 204 -11.07 21.68 4.76
C LEU A 204 -11.12 23.21 4.52
N ASN A 205 -10.10 23.95 4.99
CA ASN A 205 -9.86 25.39 4.84
C ASN A 205 -11.03 26.30 5.28
N ILE A 206 -10.76 27.14 6.29
CA ILE A 206 -11.68 27.80 7.22
C ILE A 206 -12.60 28.89 6.60
N LEU A 207 -12.69 29.01 5.27
CA LEU A 207 -13.43 30.10 4.61
C LEU A 207 -14.79 29.71 4.00
N ASN A 208 -15.18 28.43 4.04
CA ASN A 208 -16.50 27.98 3.59
C ASN A 208 -17.43 27.70 4.78
N ILE A 209 -18.33 28.65 5.07
CA ILE A 209 -19.31 28.57 6.17
C ILE A 209 -20.14 27.28 6.08
N ASP A 210 -20.49 26.83 4.88
CA ASP A 210 -21.29 25.62 4.68
C ASP A 210 -20.54 24.35 5.13
N GLN A 211 -19.24 24.25 4.85
CA GLN A 211 -18.41 23.13 5.28
C GLN A 211 -18.23 23.13 6.81
N ILE A 212 -18.03 24.31 7.41
CA ILE A 212 -17.95 24.45 8.87
C ILE A 212 -19.26 24.00 9.53
N ASN A 213 -20.40 24.43 8.99
CA ASN A 213 -21.71 24.02 9.48
C ASN A 213 -21.89 22.50 9.40
N ILE A 214 -21.46 21.88 8.30
CA ILE A 214 -21.52 20.41 8.14
C ILE A 214 -20.59 19.70 9.12
N ILE A 215 -19.41 20.24 9.43
CA ILE A 215 -18.49 19.68 10.45
C ILE A 215 -19.12 19.79 11.84
N GLN A 216 -19.72 20.94 12.18
CA GLN A 216 -20.41 21.14 13.46
C GLN A 216 -21.63 20.23 13.60
N GLU A 217 -22.40 20.06 12.53
CA GLU A 217 -23.51 19.11 12.46
C GLU A 217 -22.99 17.68 12.68
N PHE A 218 -21.92 17.28 12.00
CA PHE A 218 -21.31 15.97 12.22
C PHE A 218 -20.81 15.80 13.67
N GLU A 219 -20.19 16.82 14.25
CA GLU A 219 -19.72 16.79 15.64
C GLU A 219 -20.88 16.55 16.62
N ASN A 220 -21.96 17.32 16.49
CA ASN A 220 -23.09 17.34 17.42
C ASN A 220 -24.10 16.21 17.19
N ASP A 221 -24.34 15.84 15.93
CA ASP A 221 -25.45 14.98 15.52
C ASP A 221 -25.01 13.62 14.99
N TYR A 222 -23.71 13.27 15.12
CA TYR A 222 -23.18 11.97 14.66
C TYR A 222 -24.06 10.80 15.09
N GLU A 223 -24.43 10.73 16.37
CA GLU A 223 -25.21 9.62 16.96
C GLU A 223 -26.70 9.68 16.61
N LYS A 224 -27.21 10.82 16.14
CA LYS A 224 -28.62 10.96 15.75
C LYS A 224 -28.91 10.32 14.41
N HIS A 225 -27.89 10.19 13.57
CA HIS A 225 -27.99 9.58 12.24
C HIS A 225 -27.12 8.33 12.15
N SER A 226 -27.44 7.46 11.19
CA SER A 226 -26.66 6.25 10.99
C SER A 226 -25.38 6.52 10.19
N PRO A 227 -24.31 5.72 10.36
CA PRO A 227 -23.10 5.82 9.54
C PRO A 227 -23.36 5.79 8.02
N ILE A 228 -24.28 4.94 7.55
CA ILE A 228 -24.71 4.89 6.15
C ILE A 228 -25.33 6.22 5.69
N TRP A 229 -26.13 6.85 6.55
CA TRP A 229 -26.71 8.16 6.25
C TRP A 229 -25.61 9.22 6.08
N TRP A 230 -24.62 9.25 6.98
CA TRP A 230 -23.47 10.14 6.86
C TRP A 230 -22.61 9.85 5.63
N TYR A 231 -22.43 8.57 5.29
CA TYR A 231 -21.66 8.15 4.13
C TYR A 231 -22.32 8.53 2.79
N THR A 232 -23.65 8.46 2.72
CA THR A 232 -24.42 8.76 1.50
C THR A 232 -24.82 10.23 1.39
N ARG A 233 -24.80 10.98 2.50
CA ARG A 233 -25.04 12.41 2.51
C ARG A 233 -23.95 13.16 1.76
N GLN A 234 -24.36 14.18 1.01
CA GLN A 234 -23.45 15.14 0.41
C GLN A 234 -22.67 15.89 1.50
N SER A 235 -21.48 15.39 1.83
CA SER A 235 -20.62 15.90 2.89
C SER A 235 -19.15 15.53 2.63
N PHE A 236 -18.23 16.07 3.43
CA PHE A 236 -16.81 15.76 3.37
C PHE A 236 -16.49 14.28 3.67
N ILE A 237 -17.38 13.54 4.34
CA ILE A 237 -17.13 12.17 4.81
C ILE A 237 -16.83 11.22 3.65
N TYR A 238 -17.70 11.20 2.64
CA TYR A 238 -17.54 10.34 1.47
C TYR A 238 -16.24 10.67 0.71
N GLU A 239 -15.98 11.96 0.50
CA GLU A 239 -14.83 12.45 -0.27
C GLU A 239 -13.51 12.11 0.44
N ILE A 240 -13.38 12.41 1.74
CA ILE A 240 -12.17 12.12 2.52
C ILE A 240 -11.94 10.61 2.62
N LEU A 241 -12.98 9.84 2.94
CA LEU A 241 -12.85 8.39 3.12
C LEU A 241 -12.43 7.69 1.83
N ASN A 242 -13.14 7.94 0.73
CA ASN A 242 -12.85 7.27 -0.53
C ASN A 242 -11.52 7.74 -1.13
N LYS A 243 -11.14 9.01 -0.94
CA LYS A 243 -9.79 9.47 -1.30
C LYS A 243 -8.73 8.72 -0.49
N ALA A 244 -8.89 8.65 0.84
CA ALA A 244 -7.92 7.98 1.70
C ALA A 244 -7.77 6.49 1.39
N LEU A 245 -8.88 5.79 1.13
CA LEU A 245 -8.87 4.39 0.69
C LEU A 245 -8.21 4.24 -0.67
N ARG A 246 -8.42 5.19 -1.59
CA ARG A 246 -7.86 5.16 -2.94
C ARG A 246 -6.36 5.39 -2.96
N THR A 247 -5.89 6.39 -2.22
CA THR A 247 -4.48 6.78 -2.14
C THR A 247 -3.72 6.02 -1.04
N GLN A 248 -4.39 5.07 -0.36
CA GLN A 248 -3.87 4.39 0.82
C GLN A 248 -3.28 5.36 1.87
N ASN A 249 -3.95 6.50 2.11
CA ASN A 249 -3.52 7.46 3.11
C ASN A 249 -3.82 6.93 4.52
N ILE A 250 -2.86 6.19 5.07
CA ILE A 250 -2.97 5.49 6.35
C ILE A 250 -3.32 6.44 7.50
N ASP A 251 -2.75 7.65 7.55
CA ASP A 251 -2.99 8.59 8.65
C ASP A 251 -4.46 9.01 8.70
N VAL A 252 -5.05 9.28 7.53
CA VAL A 252 -6.48 9.60 7.42
C VAL A 252 -7.33 8.37 7.73
N LEU A 253 -6.95 7.18 7.25
CA LEU A 253 -7.67 5.94 7.54
C LEU A 253 -7.70 5.61 9.03
N ILE A 254 -6.62 5.87 9.77
CA ILE A 254 -6.56 5.66 11.21
C ILE A 254 -7.48 6.65 11.94
N LYS A 255 -7.45 7.94 11.54
CA LYS A 255 -8.34 8.98 12.09
C LYS A 255 -9.82 8.68 11.81
N MET A 256 -10.12 8.17 10.62
CA MET A 256 -11.46 7.72 10.23
C MET A 256 -11.81 6.32 10.72
N GLY A 257 -10.94 5.67 11.49
CA GLY A 257 -11.10 4.28 11.89
C GLY A 257 -12.41 4.01 12.64
N PHE A 258 -12.85 4.95 13.50
CA PHE A 258 -14.14 4.87 14.18
C PHE A 258 -15.31 4.81 13.18
N PHE A 259 -15.30 5.69 12.17
CA PHE A 259 -16.33 5.75 11.15
C PHE A 259 -16.30 4.51 10.25
N ILE A 260 -15.11 4.04 9.86
CA ILE A 260 -14.94 2.80 9.08
C ILE A 260 -15.53 1.61 9.84
N LYS A 261 -15.26 1.53 11.14
CA LYS A 261 -15.78 0.49 12.02
C LYS A 261 -17.31 0.56 12.13
N ASP A 262 -17.86 1.74 12.41
CA ASP A 262 -19.31 1.92 12.58
C ASP A 262 -20.06 1.63 11.28
N LEU A 263 -19.56 2.13 10.14
CA LEU A 263 -20.11 1.86 8.81
C LEU A 263 -20.05 0.36 8.48
N HIS A 264 -18.90 -0.29 8.73
CA HIS A 264 -18.77 -1.73 8.53
C HIS A 264 -19.76 -2.52 9.40
N HIS A 265 -19.86 -2.22 10.69
CA HIS A 265 -20.78 -2.91 11.61
C HIS A 265 -22.24 -2.68 11.25
N GLN A 266 -22.61 -1.49 10.79
CA GLN A 266 -23.97 -1.24 10.30
C GLN A 266 -24.29 -2.10 9.07
N ILE A 267 -23.38 -2.14 8.09
CA ILE A 267 -23.54 -3.01 6.91
C ILE A 267 -23.62 -4.47 7.34
N GLN A 268 -22.79 -4.91 8.30
CA GLN A 268 -22.82 -6.26 8.85
C GLN A 268 -24.13 -6.60 9.55
N HIS A 269 -24.66 -5.67 10.34
CA HIS A 269 -25.94 -5.84 11.04
C HIS A 269 -27.09 -6.00 10.06
N LEU A 270 -27.15 -5.14 9.04
CA LEU A 270 -28.16 -5.24 7.97
C LEU A 270 -27.99 -6.51 7.15
N TYR A 271 -26.75 -6.91 6.86
CA TYR A 271 -26.46 -8.18 6.19
C TYR A 271 -27.03 -9.38 6.95
N ASN A 272 -26.97 -9.39 8.28
CA ASN A 272 -27.52 -10.48 9.09
C ASN A 272 -29.06 -10.48 9.14
N LEU A 273 -29.72 -9.36 8.84
CA LEU A 273 -31.18 -9.23 8.88
C LEU A 273 -31.86 -9.48 7.52
N GLN A 274 -31.14 -9.27 6.41
CA GLN A 274 -31.71 -9.37 5.07
C GLN A 274 -31.82 -10.82 4.57
N GLU A 275 -32.72 -11.05 3.62
CA GLU A 275 -32.82 -12.34 2.94
C GLU A 275 -31.63 -12.58 2.00
N HIS A 276 -31.05 -13.78 2.08
CA HIS A 276 -29.87 -14.16 1.31
C HIS A 276 -30.28 -14.82 -0.01
N CYS A 277 -30.67 -14.00 -0.98
CA CYS A 277 -30.93 -14.43 -2.36
C CYS A 277 -29.76 -14.11 -3.29
N SER A 278 -29.50 -15.00 -4.26
CA SER A 278 -28.56 -14.73 -5.34
C SER A 278 -29.03 -13.54 -6.16
N MET A 279 -28.15 -12.59 -6.43
CA MET A 279 -28.49 -11.36 -7.14
C MET A 279 -27.38 -10.91 -8.09
N ILE A 280 -27.74 -10.01 -9.00
CA ILE A 280 -26.79 -9.35 -9.89
C ILE A 280 -26.84 -7.86 -9.60
N VAL A 281 -25.68 -7.28 -9.32
CA VAL A 281 -25.53 -5.84 -9.14
C VAL A 281 -24.61 -5.27 -10.22
N TYR A 282 -24.79 -3.99 -10.50
CA TYR A 282 -24.09 -3.27 -11.53
C TYR A 282 -23.36 -2.08 -10.94
N ARG A 283 -22.20 -1.77 -11.52
CA ARG A 283 -21.50 -0.50 -11.29
C ARG A 283 -20.88 -0.04 -12.59
N GLY A 284 -21.20 1.18 -13.00
CA GLY A 284 -20.55 1.82 -14.14
C GLY A 284 -19.57 2.89 -13.70
N GLN A 285 -18.50 3.06 -14.47
CA GLN A 285 -17.44 4.04 -14.20
C GLN A 285 -16.49 4.16 -15.40
N GLY A 286 -15.58 5.13 -15.32
CA GLY A 286 -14.37 5.15 -16.12
C GLY A 286 -13.26 4.28 -15.53
N ILE A 287 -12.38 3.77 -16.39
CA ILE A 287 -11.10 3.18 -15.97
C ILE A 287 -9.99 3.60 -16.94
N LYS A 288 -8.77 3.81 -16.44
CA LYS A 288 -7.61 4.15 -17.28
C LYS A 288 -7.33 3.03 -18.28
N ASN A 289 -6.86 3.37 -19.48
CA ASN A 289 -6.53 2.39 -20.52
C ASN A 289 -5.56 1.30 -20.02
N ASP A 290 -4.49 1.67 -19.33
CA ASP A 290 -3.49 0.71 -18.83
C ASP A 290 -4.09 -0.27 -17.81
N GLN A 291 -4.96 0.23 -16.93
CA GLN A 291 -5.70 -0.61 -15.99
C GLN A 291 -6.68 -1.54 -16.70
N PHE A 292 -7.35 -1.07 -17.77
CA PHE A 292 -8.21 -1.91 -18.59
C PHE A 292 -7.44 -3.02 -19.31
N GLU A 293 -6.26 -2.71 -19.85
CA GLU A 293 -5.38 -3.70 -20.46
C GLU A 293 -4.95 -4.78 -19.45
N ASN A 294 -4.66 -4.39 -18.21
CA ASN A 294 -4.39 -5.32 -17.12
C ASN A 294 -5.59 -6.24 -16.83
N LEU A 295 -6.82 -5.70 -16.79
CA LEU A 295 -8.03 -6.53 -16.63
C LEU A 295 -8.17 -7.56 -17.75
N CYS A 296 -7.91 -7.14 -19.00
CA CYS A 296 -7.97 -8.03 -20.17
C CYS A 296 -6.91 -9.13 -20.09
N LYS A 297 -5.69 -8.77 -19.70
CA LYS A 297 -4.56 -9.68 -19.56
C LYS A 297 -4.78 -10.73 -18.46
N TYR A 298 -5.41 -10.35 -17.35
CA TYR A 298 -5.62 -11.21 -16.18
C TYR A 298 -7.03 -11.79 -16.09
N LYS A 299 -7.69 -11.99 -17.24
CA LYS A 299 -8.97 -12.72 -17.29
C LYS A 299 -8.86 -14.09 -16.59
N GLY A 300 -9.80 -14.38 -15.71
CA GLY A 300 -9.79 -15.56 -14.84
C GLY A 300 -9.09 -15.35 -13.50
N GLY A 301 -8.40 -14.22 -13.31
CA GLY A 301 -7.79 -13.79 -12.06
C GLY A 301 -8.77 -13.18 -11.06
N LEU A 302 -8.25 -12.58 -9.99
CA LEU A 302 -9.02 -11.90 -8.95
C LEU A 302 -8.95 -10.38 -9.10
N ILE A 303 -9.98 -9.71 -8.65
CA ILE A 303 -10.08 -8.26 -8.57
C ILE A 303 -10.61 -7.89 -7.18
N SER A 304 -9.93 -7.00 -6.46
CA SER A 304 -10.39 -6.46 -5.18
C SER A 304 -10.86 -5.01 -5.38
N PHE A 305 -11.93 -4.63 -4.68
CA PHE A 305 -12.34 -3.24 -4.56
C PHE A 305 -11.98 -2.74 -3.17
N ASN A 306 -11.03 -1.81 -3.08
CA ASN A 306 -10.49 -1.37 -1.80
C ASN A 306 -11.35 -0.29 -1.10
N THR A 307 -12.34 0.26 -1.81
CA THR A 307 -13.31 1.22 -1.27
C THR A 307 -14.62 0.56 -0.84
N PHE A 308 -15.47 1.30 -0.12
CA PHE A 308 -16.86 0.88 0.06
C PHE A 308 -17.55 0.95 -1.30
N LEU A 309 -17.97 -0.21 -1.80
CA LEU A 309 -18.39 -0.37 -3.17
C LEU A 309 -19.91 -0.20 -3.26
N SER A 310 -20.32 0.97 -3.70
CA SER A 310 -21.72 1.27 -4.05
C SER A 310 -22.08 0.64 -5.40
N THR A 311 -23.22 -0.03 -5.47
CA THR A 311 -23.71 -0.71 -6.67
C THR A 311 -25.22 -0.58 -6.79
N SER A 312 -25.75 -0.73 -8.01
CA SER A 312 -27.18 -0.66 -8.27
C SER A 312 -27.72 -2.00 -8.78
N LEU A 313 -28.97 -2.32 -8.42
CA LEU A 313 -29.71 -3.42 -9.05
C LEU A 313 -30.13 -3.07 -10.50
N ASP A 314 -30.16 -1.77 -10.85
CA ASP A 314 -30.52 -1.30 -12.18
C ASP A 314 -29.26 -1.06 -13.03
N LYS A 315 -29.18 -1.78 -14.15
CA LYS A 315 -28.12 -1.62 -15.14
C LYS A 315 -28.10 -0.22 -15.75
N ASN A 316 -29.27 0.42 -15.94
CA ASN A 316 -29.38 1.72 -16.59
C ASN A 316 -28.75 2.84 -15.76
N VAL A 317 -28.96 2.80 -14.45
CA VAL A 317 -28.29 3.73 -13.51
C VAL A 317 -26.77 3.63 -13.67
N SER A 318 -26.24 2.40 -13.73
CA SER A 318 -24.80 2.18 -13.96
C SER A 318 -24.34 2.62 -15.36
N LEU A 319 -25.15 2.43 -16.40
CA LEU A 319 -24.83 2.86 -17.76
C LEU A 319 -24.58 4.37 -17.84
N GLU A 320 -25.32 5.20 -17.12
CA GLU A 320 -25.12 6.65 -17.12
C GLU A 320 -23.71 7.05 -16.67
N PHE A 321 -23.18 6.41 -15.62
CA PHE A 321 -21.80 6.63 -15.16
C PHE A 321 -20.77 6.19 -16.21
N ALA A 322 -20.97 5.02 -16.83
CA ALA A 322 -20.08 4.52 -17.88
C ALA A 322 -20.10 5.40 -19.14
N ARG A 323 -21.27 5.93 -19.53
CA ARG A 323 -21.46 6.87 -20.65
C ARG A 323 -20.77 8.19 -20.38
N HIS A 324 -20.83 8.68 -19.15
CA HIS A 324 -20.13 9.89 -18.75
C HIS A 324 -18.62 9.71 -18.92
N ALA A 325 -18.07 8.56 -18.53
CA ALA A 325 -16.65 8.28 -18.64
C ALA A 325 -16.11 8.25 -20.09
N ILE A 326 -16.92 7.84 -21.07
CA ILE A 326 -16.51 7.86 -22.51
C ILE A 326 -16.20 9.29 -22.99
N LYS A 327 -16.79 10.30 -22.35
CA LYS A 327 -16.52 11.70 -22.69
C LYS A 327 -15.09 12.12 -22.33
N LYS A 328 -14.36 11.32 -21.54
CA LYS A 328 -13.01 11.61 -21.06
C LYS A 328 -11.97 10.83 -21.88
N PRO A 329 -10.92 11.49 -22.42
CA PRO A 329 -9.87 10.80 -23.15
C PRO A 329 -8.95 10.05 -22.19
N GLY A 330 -8.45 8.90 -22.62
CA GLY A 330 -7.61 8.04 -21.77
C GLY A 330 -8.40 7.13 -20.81
N LEU A 331 -9.72 7.33 -20.69
CA LEU A 331 -10.62 6.44 -19.97
C LEU A 331 -11.43 5.56 -20.92
N ARG A 332 -11.78 4.36 -20.45
CA ARG A 332 -12.81 3.51 -21.04
C ARG A 332 -14.02 3.46 -20.13
N GLY A 333 -15.19 3.62 -20.71
CA GLY A 333 -16.44 3.35 -20.02
C GLY A 333 -16.57 1.85 -19.76
N ILE A 334 -16.75 1.47 -18.50
CA ILE A 334 -16.92 0.08 -18.09
C ILE A 334 -18.17 -0.09 -17.25
N ILE A 335 -18.76 -1.28 -17.34
CA ILE A 335 -19.82 -1.74 -16.44
C ILE A 335 -19.37 -3.06 -15.83
N PHE A 336 -19.14 -3.05 -14.53
CA PHE A 336 -19.02 -4.26 -13.76
C PHE A 336 -20.41 -4.86 -13.56
N ARG A 337 -20.62 -6.08 -14.05
CA ARG A 337 -21.78 -6.91 -13.76
C ARG A 337 -21.33 -7.98 -12.77
N MET A 338 -21.77 -7.86 -11.53
CA MET A 338 -21.30 -8.69 -10.42
C MET A 338 -22.38 -9.68 -10.01
N GLU A 339 -22.08 -10.97 -10.14
CA GLU A 339 -22.92 -12.07 -9.66
C GLU A 339 -22.60 -12.35 -8.18
N ILE A 340 -23.59 -12.13 -7.33
CA ILE A 340 -23.51 -12.31 -5.89
C ILE A 340 -24.18 -13.62 -5.51
N ASP A 341 -23.39 -14.52 -4.92
CA ASP A 341 -23.89 -15.70 -4.23
C ASP A 341 -23.70 -15.51 -2.72
N PRO A 342 -24.78 -15.26 -1.96
CA PRO A 342 -24.70 -15.00 -0.52
C PRO A 342 -24.00 -16.12 0.25
N LYS A 343 -24.04 -17.38 -0.22
CA LYS A 343 -23.38 -18.52 0.44
C LYS A 343 -21.85 -18.40 0.43
N LYS A 344 -21.30 -17.58 -0.47
CA LYS A 344 -19.87 -17.32 -0.60
C LYS A 344 -19.40 -16.14 0.24
N MET A 345 -20.30 -15.37 0.85
CA MET A 345 -19.93 -14.26 1.71
C MET A 345 -19.41 -14.73 3.07
N ASN A 346 -18.58 -13.89 3.68
CA ASN A 346 -18.16 -14.03 5.07
C ASN A 346 -18.50 -12.74 5.85
N LEU A 347 -18.49 -12.82 7.18
CA LEU A 347 -18.82 -11.69 8.05
C LEU A 347 -17.85 -10.50 7.92
N LEU A 348 -16.68 -10.71 7.32
CA LEU A 348 -15.66 -9.68 7.14
C LEU A 348 -15.90 -8.79 5.91
N ASN A 349 -16.67 -9.25 4.92
CA ASN A 349 -17.02 -8.50 3.72
C ASN A 349 -18.54 -8.46 3.50
N PRO A 350 -19.32 -7.94 4.46
CA PRO A 350 -20.77 -7.89 4.33
C PRO A 350 -21.19 -6.87 3.27
N TYR A 351 -22.43 -7.01 2.82
CA TYR A 351 -23.11 -6.01 1.98
C TYR A 351 -24.51 -5.76 2.52
N ALA A 352 -25.06 -4.58 2.26
CA ALA A 352 -26.40 -4.23 2.69
C ALA A 352 -27.17 -3.53 1.58
N SER A 353 -28.46 -3.86 1.46
CA SER A 353 -29.40 -3.02 0.73
C SER A 353 -29.67 -1.77 1.55
N LEU A 354 -29.53 -0.59 0.94
CA LEU A 354 -29.67 0.67 1.68
C LEU A 354 -31.12 1.15 1.84
N ASN A 355 -32.11 0.40 1.37
CA ASN A 355 -33.55 0.73 1.36
C ASN A 355 -34.00 1.68 2.49
N ASN A 356 -34.11 2.98 2.19
CA ASN A 356 -34.58 4.06 3.09
C ASN A 356 -33.63 4.45 4.24
N LEU A 357 -32.41 3.93 4.24
CA LEU A 357 -31.35 4.23 5.22
C LEU A 357 -30.33 5.24 4.69
N SER A 358 -30.23 5.37 3.37
CA SER A 358 -29.40 6.39 2.73
C SER A 358 -30.00 7.79 2.93
N TYR A 359 -29.17 8.81 2.75
CA TYR A 359 -29.61 10.21 2.73
C TYR A 359 -30.71 10.48 1.68
N PHE A 360 -30.66 9.77 0.56
CA PHE A 360 -31.61 9.87 -0.57
C PHE A 360 -32.88 9.02 -0.42
N ASN A 361 -33.04 8.31 0.71
CA ASN A 361 -34.21 7.50 1.03
C ASN A 361 -34.61 6.49 -0.07
N ASN A 362 -35.78 6.67 -0.70
CA ASN A 362 -36.38 5.71 -1.63
C ASN A 362 -35.93 5.89 -3.10
N GLU A 363 -35.11 6.90 -3.39
CA GLU A 363 -34.78 7.25 -4.77
C GLU A 363 -33.87 6.22 -5.44
N GLU A 364 -33.09 5.45 -4.66
CA GLU A 364 -32.09 4.53 -5.19
C GLU A 364 -32.15 3.13 -4.56
N LYS A 365 -32.18 2.10 -5.41
CA LYS A 365 -32.00 0.69 -5.00
C LYS A 365 -30.52 0.34 -4.94
N GLU A 366 -29.84 0.93 -3.97
CA GLU A 366 -28.41 0.78 -3.76
C GLU A 366 -28.07 -0.45 -2.91
N ILE A 367 -27.08 -1.22 -3.36
CA ILE A 367 -26.39 -2.24 -2.56
C ILE A 367 -24.98 -1.72 -2.26
N LEU A 368 -24.68 -1.56 -0.99
CA LEU A 368 -23.37 -1.12 -0.50
C LEU A 368 -22.58 -2.29 0.05
N PHE A 369 -21.40 -2.53 -0.52
CA PHE A 369 -20.45 -3.52 -0.02
C PHE A 369 -19.42 -2.86 0.90
N SER A 370 -19.01 -3.60 1.93
CA SER A 370 -17.85 -3.23 2.71
C SER A 370 -16.55 -3.30 1.88
N THR A 371 -15.51 -2.60 2.34
CA THR A 371 -14.21 -2.50 1.67
C THR A 371 -13.54 -3.86 1.49
N HIS A 372 -12.65 -3.96 0.50
CA HIS A 372 -11.89 -5.16 0.15
C HIS A 372 -12.80 -6.36 -0.22
N THR A 373 -13.84 -6.10 -1.02
CA THR A 373 -14.63 -7.18 -1.62
C THR A 373 -13.90 -7.74 -2.84
N VAL A 374 -13.74 -9.07 -2.90
CA VAL A 374 -12.96 -9.76 -3.93
C VAL A 374 -13.88 -10.52 -4.88
N PHE A 375 -13.65 -10.35 -6.18
CA PHE A 375 -14.36 -11.03 -7.24
C PHE A 375 -13.38 -11.76 -8.16
N ARG A 376 -13.88 -12.74 -8.91
CA ARG A 376 -13.18 -13.35 -10.04
C ARG A 376 -13.62 -12.70 -11.35
N ILE A 377 -12.64 -12.37 -12.19
CA ILE A 377 -12.87 -11.85 -13.54
C ILE A 377 -13.27 -13.04 -14.44
N VAL A 378 -14.56 -13.15 -14.77
CA VAL A 378 -15.09 -14.27 -15.56
C VAL A 378 -14.90 -14.01 -17.05
N ASP A 379 -15.37 -12.85 -17.51
CA ASP A 379 -15.33 -12.47 -18.91
C ASP A 379 -15.34 -10.95 -19.09
N ILE A 380 -14.91 -10.48 -20.25
CA ILE A 380 -14.88 -9.06 -20.63
C ILE A 380 -15.38 -8.97 -22.07
N GLN A 381 -16.45 -8.23 -22.28
CA GLN A 381 -17.10 -8.12 -23.58
C GLN A 381 -17.46 -6.66 -23.89
N GLN A 382 -17.39 -6.26 -25.15
CA GLN A 382 -17.89 -4.96 -25.58
C GLN A 382 -19.42 -4.99 -25.74
N ILE A 383 -20.11 -3.95 -25.30
CA ILE A 383 -21.57 -3.84 -25.47
C ILE A 383 -21.85 -3.41 -26.92
N LYS A 384 -22.59 -4.25 -27.67
CA LYS A 384 -22.80 -4.08 -29.11
C LYS A 384 -23.46 -2.75 -29.50
N ASP A 385 -24.37 -2.24 -28.68
CA ASP A 385 -25.14 -1.02 -28.97
C ASP A 385 -24.40 0.26 -28.56
N GLU A 386 -23.31 0.14 -27.78
CA GLU A 386 -22.52 1.26 -27.28
C GLU A 386 -21.04 1.03 -27.60
N ASN A 387 -20.62 1.41 -28.81
CA ASN A 387 -19.30 1.15 -29.43
C ASN A 387 -18.05 1.57 -28.63
N LYS A 388 -18.18 2.04 -27.38
CA LYS A 388 -17.08 2.42 -26.48
C LYS A 388 -17.27 1.95 -25.02
N ILE A 389 -18.31 1.17 -24.70
CA ILE A 389 -18.52 0.61 -23.36
C ILE A 389 -18.20 -0.88 -23.32
N TRP A 390 -17.50 -1.29 -22.26
CA TRP A 390 -17.18 -2.69 -21.98
C TRP A 390 -17.94 -3.17 -20.75
N GLN A 391 -18.49 -4.39 -20.82
CA GLN A 391 -19.07 -5.08 -19.70
C GLN A 391 -18.07 -6.12 -19.16
N ILE A 392 -17.76 -6.02 -17.88
CA ILE A 392 -16.87 -6.93 -17.17
C ILE A 392 -17.72 -7.81 -16.27
N TYR A 393 -17.69 -9.11 -16.51
CA TYR A 393 -18.43 -10.10 -15.75
C TYR A 393 -17.60 -10.54 -14.56
N LEU A 394 -18.11 -10.24 -13.36
CA LEU A 394 -17.47 -10.57 -12.10
C LEU A 394 -18.33 -11.58 -11.34
N LYS A 395 -17.68 -12.53 -10.68
CA LYS A 395 -18.34 -13.47 -9.77
C LYS A 395 -17.74 -13.36 -8.39
N LEU A 396 -18.59 -13.22 -7.37
CA LEU A 396 -18.14 -13.16 -5.99
C LEU A 396 -17.39 -14.44 -5.62
N THR A 397 -16.22 -14.28 -4.98
CA THR A 397 -15.37 -15.39 -4.56
C THR A 397 -15.22 -15.42 -3.04
N LYS A 398 -15.28 -16.62 -2.46
CA LYS A 398 -14.90 -16.85 -1.07
C LYS A 398 -13.39 -17.14 -1.00
N ASN A 399 -12.73 -16.75 0.09
CA ASN A 399 -11.32 -17.10 0.32
C ASN A 399 -11.03 -18.60 0.13
N GLN A 400 -11.91 -19.48 0.61
CA GLN A 400 -11.75 -20.94 0.53
C GLN A 400 -11.90 -21.50 -0.90
N ASP A 401 -12.49 -20.72 -1.81
CA ASP A 401 -12.60 -21.12 -3.22
C ASP A 401 -11.25 -20.94 -3.96
N ASP A 402 -10.29 -20.25 -3.34
CA ASP A 402 -8.96 -19.97 -3.88
C ASP A 402 -7.87 -20.30 -2.85
N ILE A 403 -7.29 -21.49 -2.99
CA ILE A 403 -6.26 -22.04 -2.08
C ILE A 403 -5.08 -21.07 -1.89
N GLN A 404 -4.72 -20.30 -2.93
CA GLN A 404 -3.59 -19.37 -2.86
C GLN A 404 -3.95 -18.15 -2.01
N LEU A 405 -5.14 -17.59 -2.23
CA LEU A 405 -5.65 -16.49 -1.40
C LEU A 405 -5.79 -16.93 0.05
N GLU A 406 -6.26 -18.16 0.31
CA GLU A 406 -6.36 -18.71 1.65
C GLU A 406 -4.98 -18.89 2.31
N GLN A 407 -4.00 -19.46 1.60
CA GLN A 407 -2.63 -19.63 2.11
C GLN A 407 -1.96 -18.28 2.38
N LEU A 408 -2.06 -17.31 1.47
CA LEU A 408 -1.53 -15.96 1.68
C LEU A 408 -2.22 -15.27 2.86
N THR A 409 -3.55 -15.35 2.93
CA THR A 409 -4.31 -14.78 4.06
C THR A 409 -3.86 -15.41 5.37
N LYS A 410 -3.68 -16.74 5.39
CA LYS A 410 -3.23 -17.47 6.58
C LYS A 410 -1.82 -17.04 6.98
N HIS A 411 -0.90 -16.99 6.02
CA HIS A 411 0.48 -16.57 6.27
C HIS A 411 0.57 -15.15 6.83
N LEU A 412 -0.09 -14.17 6.18
CA LEU A 412 -0.08 -12.79 6.64
C LEU A 412 -0.79 -12.62 7.99
N ARG A 413 -1.81 -13.44 8.27
CA ARG A 413 -2.48 -13.43 9.59
C ARG A 413 -1.64 -14.09 10.67
N GLU A 414 -0.91 -15.15 10.38
CA GLU A 414 0.00 -15.76 11.35
C GLU A 414 1.04 -14.74 11.83
N ASP A 415 1.52 -13.87 10.94
CA ASP A 415 2.52 -12.85 11.30
C ASP A 415 1.96 -11.65 12.08
N ILE A 416 0.66 -11.35 11.94
CA ILE A 416 -0.01 -10.17 12.53
C ILE A 416 -0.92 -10.52 13.73
N GLN A 417 -1.68 -11.61 13.65
CA GLN A 417 -2.72 -12.01 14.63
C GLN A 417 -2.17 -12.69 15.89
N LEU A 418 -0.86 -12.91 15.99
CA LEU A 418 -0.23 -13.36 17.24
C LEU A 418 -0.28 -12.29 18.35
N LEU A 419 -0.73 -11.08 18.03
CA LEU A 419 -0.79 -9.95 18.95
C LEU A 419 -2.22 -9.74 19.46
N SER A 420 -2.36 -9.60 20.78
CA SER A 420 -3.66 -9.45 21.44
C SER A 420 -4.23 -8.03 21.33
N ASN A 421 -3.37 -7.05 21.01
CA ASN A 421 -3.72 -5.64 20.94
C ASN A 421 -3.83 -5.17 19.48
N PRO A 422 -4.99 -4.65 19.03
CA PRO A 422 -5.17 -4.16 17.67
C PRO A 422 -4.16 -3.08 17.24
N TRP A 423 -3.69 -2.24 18.17
CA TRP A 423 -2.67 -1.23 17.86
C TRP A 423 -1.29 -1.84 17.62
N GLU A 424 -0.96 -2.94 18.30
CA GLU A 424 0.28 -3.69 18.03
C GLU A 424 0.20 -4.37 16.67
N CYS A 425 -0.96 -4.94 16.31
CA CYS A 425 -1.22 -5.44 14.96
C CYS A 425 -1.03 -4.35 13.91
N LEU A 426 -1.55 -3.14 14.16
CA LEU A 426 -1.41 -2.01 13.24
C LEU A 426 0.05 -1.64 13.05
N ALA A 427 0.82 -1.49 14.14
CA ALA A 427 2.24 -1.16 14.08
C ALA A 427 3.05 -2.25 13.35
N LYS A 428 2.72 -3.53 13.57
CA LYS A 428 3.34 -4.65 12.85
C LYS A 428 3.01 -4.63 11.35
N LEU A 429 1.77 -4.29 10.99
CA LEU A 429 1.40 -4.08 9.59
C LEU A 429 2.21 -2.91 9.00
N MET A 430 2.35 -1.79 9.71
CA MET A 430 3.16 -0.64 9.28
C MET A 430 4.62 -1.02 9.02
N LEU A 431 5.22 -1.84 9.90
CA LEU A 431 6.56 -2.39 9.68
C LEU A 431 6.63 -3.24 8.40
N THR A 432 5.62 -4.07 8.18
CA THR A 432 5.59 -5.03 7.06
C THR A 432 5.44 -4.32 5.71
N ILE A 433 4.70 -3.23 5.66
CA ILE A 433 4.53 -2.40 4.45
C ILE A 433 5.68 -1.39 4.24
N GLY A 434 6.65 -1.31 5.16
CA GLY A 434 7.80 -0.40 5.07
C GLY A 434 7.58 1.01 5.63
N GLU A 435 6.45 1.25 6.28
CA GLU A 435 6.06 2.53 6.89
C GLU A 435 6.65 2.67 8.31
N PHE A 436 7.99 2.68 8.40
CA PHE A 436 8.71 2.58 9.67
C PHE A 436 8.45 3.76 10.62
N ASP A 437 8.30 4.98 10.09
CA ASP A 437 8.00 6.17 10.90
C ASP A 437 6.63 6.10 11.55
N LYS A 438 5.64 5.53 10.83
CA LYS A 438 4.29 5.31 11.37
C LYS A 438 4.31 4.20 12.43
N ALA A 439 5.05 3.12 12.18
CA ALA A 439 5.24 2.06 13.16
C ALA A 439 5.88 2.58 14.46
N GLU A 440 6.94 3.40 14.36
CA GLU A 440 7.60 4.04 15.52
C GLU A 440 6.59 4.82 16.35
N LYS A 441 5.84 5.74 15.73
CA LYS A 441 4.83 6.56 16.41
C LYS A 441 3.77 5.74 17.13
N ILE A 442 3.28 4.67 16.50
CA ILE A 442 2.27 3.80 17.13
C ILE A 442 2.88 3.09 18.35
N TYR A 443 4.09 2.52 18.23
CA TYR A 443 4.74 1.84 19.35
C TYR A 443 5.12 2.80 20.49
N GLU A 444 5.60 4.00 20.19
CA GLU A 444 5.86 5.06 21.19
C GLU A 444 4.58 5.43 21.94
N ASN A 445 3.46 5.54 21.24
CA ASN A 445 2.18 5.84 21.88
C ASN A 445 1.68 4.68 22.76
N ILE A 446 1.81 3.44 22.29
CA ILE A 446 1.52 2.27 23.12
C ILE A 446 2.40 2.30 24.37
N LEU A 447 3.70 2.59 24.22
CA LEU A 447 4.66 2.68 25.32
C LEU A 447 4.26 3.71 26.39
N GLU A 448 3.78 4.90 25.99
CA GLU A 448 3.31 5.94 26.90
C GLU A 448 2.07 5.52 27.72
N ASN A 449 1.25 4.61 27.18
CA ASN A 449 -0.01 4.19 27.78
C ASN A 449 0.07 2.87 28.58
N ILE A 450 1.19 2.14 28.49
CA ILE A 450 1.40 0.89 29.22
C ILE A 450 1.44 1.13 30.73
N SER A 451 0.81 0.22 31.49
CA SER A 451 0.92 0.21 32.94
C SER A 451 2.37 -0.07 33.35
N PRO A 452 2.97 0.70 34.29
CA PRO A 452 4.34 0.44 34.76
C PRO A 452 4.58 -0.96 35.33
N ASN A 453 3.51 -1.67 35.70
CA ASN A 453 3.57 -3.02 36.25
C ASN A 453 3.41 -4.12 35.18
N ASP A 454 3.12 -3.76 33.92
CA ASP A 454 3.02 -4.70 32.81
C ASP A 454 4.37 -4.87 32.11
N TYR A 455 5.30 -5.51 32.83
CA TYR A 455 6.67 -5.68 32.37
C TYR A 455 6.78 -6.56 31.12
N GLN A 456 5.82 -7.47 30.91
CA GLN A 456 5.80 -8.32 29.71
C GLN A 456 5.48 -7.49 28.47
N GLN A 457 4.42 -6.67 28.52
CA GLN A 457 4.07 -5.79 27.42
C GLN A 457 5.15 -4.73 27.21
N LEU A 458 5.70 -4.16 28.28
CA LEU A 458 6.78 -3.18 28.20
C LEU A 458 8.02 -3.74 27.47
N ALA A 459 8.48 -4.93 27.86
CA ALA A 459 9.60 -5.59 27.20
C ALA A 459 9.30 -5.93 25.73
N PHE A 460 8.06 -6.32 25.43
CA PHE A 460 7.62 -6.60 24.07
C PHE A 460 7.69 -5.33 23.20
N ILE A 461 7.15 -4.19 23.66
CA ILE A 461 7.15 -2.94 22.89
C ILE A 461 8.57 -2.41 22.70
N TYR A 462 9.44 -2.49 23.72
CA TYR A 462 10.84 -2.13 23.54
C TYR A 462 11.55 -3.01 22.51
N HIS A 463 11.25 -4.32 22.48
CA HIS A 463 11.77 -5.18 21.42
C HIS A 463 11.27 -4.71 20.04
N GLN A 464 9.97 -4.40 19.90
CA GLN A 464 9.43 -3.94 18.61
C GLN A 464 10.03 -2.60 18.15
N LEU A 465 10.22 -1.63 19.06
CA LEU A 465 10.94 -0.39 18.76
C LEU A 465 12.39 -0.66 18.33
N GLY A 466 13.05 -1.64 18.94
CA GLY A 466 14.35 -2.13 18.49
C GLY A 466 14.33 -2.61 17.04
N CYS A 467 13.31 -3.39 16.65
CA CYS A 467 13.10 -3.85 15.28
C CYS A 467 12.83 -2.68 14.32
N VAL A 468 11.96 -1.74 14.68
CA VAL A 468 11.68 -0.53 13.88
C VAL A 468 12.97 0.24 13.57
N HIS A 469 13.81 0.48 14.59
CA HIS A 469 15.06 1.20 14.39
C HIS A 469 16.11 0.39 13.62
N ASN A 470 16.07 -0.94 13.70
CA ASN A 470 16.91 -1.79 12.87
C ASN A 470 16.56 -1.62 11.38
N GLU A 471 15.27 -1.63 11.04
CA GLU A 471 14.79 -1.38 9.68
C GLU A 471 15.13 0.04 9.19
N LYS A 472 15.01 1.04 10.07
CA LYS A 472 15.48 2.42 9.81
C LYS A 472 17.01 2.56 9.75
N ARG A 473 17.76 1.47 9.98
CA ARG A 473 19.23 1.41 10.01
C ARG A 473 19.87 2.28 11.09
N ASN A 474 19.13 2.63 12.13
CA ASN A 474 19.65 3.31 13.31
C ASN A 474 20.08 2.27 14.35
N LEU A 475 21.30 1.74 14.16
CA LEU A 475 21.84 0.65 14.97
C LEU A 475 21.98 1.01 16.45
N ASP A 476 22.26 2.28 16.78
CA ASP A 476 22.45 2.71 18.17
C ASP A 476 21.12 2.77 18.93
N LYS A 477 20.07 3.36 18.35
CA LYS A 477 18.73 3.33 18.93
C LYS A 477 18.18 1.91 19.00
N SER A 478 18.39 1.11 17.95
CA SER A 478 17.96 -0.28 17.90
C SER A 478 18.58 -1.09 19.06
N ARG A 479 19.90 -0.98 19.25
CA ARG A 479 20.59 -1.62 20.38
C ARG A 479 20.08 -1.12 21.72
N TYR A 480 19.85 0.18 21.88
CA TYR A 480 19.30 0.75 23.11
C TYR A 480 17.97 0.11 23.48
N PHE A 481 17.02 0.05 22.55
CA PHE A 481 15.70 -0.50 22.81
C PHE A 481 15.71 -2.02 23.04
N PHE A 482 16.52 -2.78 22.28
CA PHE A 482 16.70 -4.20 22.58
C PHE A 482 17.32 -4.42 23.96
N GLN A 483 18.27 -3.59 24.39
CA GLN A 483 18.85 -3.67 25.73
C GLN A 483 17.80 -3.39 26.82
N GLN A 484 16.96 -2.37 26.65
CA GLN A 484 15.84 -2.10 27.57
C GLN A 484 14.91 -3.32 27.69
N SER A 485 14.57 -3.97 26.57
CA SER A 485 13.76 -5.20 26.56
C SER A 485 14.42 -6.32 27.37
N ILE A 486 15.73 -6.54 27.20
CA ILE A 486 16.49 -7.55 27.95
C ILE A 486 16.53 -7.21 29.44
N ASP A 487 16.81 -5.96 29.80
CA ASP A 487 16.96 -5.54 31.19
C ASP A 487 15.64 -5.73 31.96
N ILE A 488 14.51 -5.42 31.35
CA ILE A 488 13.18 -5.66 31.94
C ILE A 488 12.97 -7.17 32.12
N LYS A 489 13.24 -7.98 31.10
CA LYS A 489 13.07 -9.44 31.20
C LYS A 489 13.99 -10.04 32.27
N ALA A 490 15.21 -9.55 32.39
CA ALA A 490 16.18 -10.00 33.39
C ALA A 490 15.75 -9.66 34.83
N ASN A 491 15.11 -8.51 35.03
CA ASN A 491 14.69 -8.04 36.36
C ASN A 491 13.37 -8.67 36.83
N TYR A 492 12.47 -9.03 35.91
CA TYR A 492 11.09 -9.40 36.25
C TYR A 492 10.67 -10.82 35.87
N LEU A 493 11.44 -11.58 35.07
CA LEU A 493 11.14 -13.01 34.82
C LEU A 493 12.01 -13.94 35.70
N PRO A 494 11.40 -14.73 36.61
CA PRO A 494 12.12 -15.71 37.44
C PRO A 494 12.85 -16.76 36.59
N ASP A 495 12.24 -17.18 35.48
CA ASP A 495 12.77 -18.15 34.52
C ASP A 495 13.05 -17.49 33.16
N LYS A 496 14.02 -16.57 33.12
CA LYS A 496 14.49 -15.91 31.89
C LYS A 496 14.81 -16.85 30.72
N TYR A 497 15.05 -18.13 31.02
CA TYR A 497 15.40 -19.14 30.02
C TYR A 497 14.20 -19.68 29.22
N ASN A 498 12.94 -19.42 29.62
CA ASN A 498 11.75 -19.97 28.93
C ASN A 498 11.04 -18.99 27.99
N ASP A 499 11.59 -17.80 27.72
CA ASP A 499 10.96 -16.79 26.86
C ASP A 499 11.54 -16.84 25.42
N PRO A 500 10.78 -17.32 24.41
CA PRO A 500 11.21 -17.36 23.01
C PRO A 500 11.55 -15.98 22.44
N GLN A 501 10.89 -14.91 22.90
CA GLN A 501 11.15 -13.57 22.42
C GLN A 501 12.51 -13.05 22.94
N LEU A 502 13.01 -13.55 24.07
CA LEU A 502 14.35 -13.20 24.54
C LEU A 502 15.44 -13.73 23.60
N ALA A 503 15.23 -14.93 23.03
CA ALA A 503 16.11 -15.52 22.04
C ALA A 503 16.26 -14.62 20.81
N ASP A 504 15.13 -14.11 20.32
CA ASP A 504 15.09 -13.20 19.18
C ASP A 504 15.75 -11.86 19.50
N THR A 505 15.48 -11.26 20.65
CA THR A 505 16.16 -10.02 21.08
C THR A 505 17.68 -10.19 21.14
N TYR A 506 18.18 -11.29 21.70
CA TYR A 506 19.61 -11.58 21.69
C TYR A 506 20.18 -11.79 20.29
N SER A 507 19.46 -12.48 19.41
CA SER A 507 19.84 -12.65 18.00
C SER A 507 19.94 -11.30 17.28
N ASN A 508 19.00 -10.40 17.51
CA ASN A 508 18.99 -9.07 16.88
C ASN A 508 20.15 -8.19 17.38
N ILE A 509 20.44 -8.17 18.69
CA ILE A 509 21.64 -7.49 19.21
C ILE A 509 22.92 -8.10 18.66
N GLY A 510 23.01 -9.43 18.60
CA GLY A 510 24.16 -10.13 18.01
C GLY A 510 24.40 -9.72 16.56
N SER A 511 23.31 -9.56 15.80
CA SER A 511 23.36 -9.10 14.40
C SER A 511 23.85 -7.65 14.28
N ILE A 512 23.44 -6.77 15.19
CA ILE A 512 23.95 -5.39 15.27
C ILE A 512 25.46 -5.38 15.53
N TYR A 513 25.94 -6.13 16.51
CA TYR A 513 27.38 -6.22 16.80
C TYR A 513 28.17 -6.83 15.63
N HIS A 514 27.61 -7.84 14.97
CA HIS A 514 28.21 -8.44 13.79
C HIS A 514 28.33 -7.43 12.63
N ALA A 515 27.31 -6.58 12.44
CA ALA A 515 27.33 -5.50 11.45
C ALA A 515 28.36 -4.41 11.79
N GLN A 516 28.58 -4.14 13.08
CA GLN A 516 29.63 -3.24 13.58
C GLN A 516 31.04 -3.85 13.54
N GLY A 517 31.17 -5.12 13.17
CA GLY A 517 32.45 -5.85 13.14
C GLY A 517 32.93 -6.33 14.52
N ASN A 518 32.12 -6.17 15.56
CA ASN A 518 32.46 -6.63 16.90
C ASN A 518 32.10 -8.11 17.09
N LEU A 519 32.94 -8.98 16.55
CA LEU A 519 32.65 -10.42 16.39
C LEU A 519 32.51 -11.16 17.74
N ASN A 520 33.26 -10.78 18.77
CA ASN A 520 33.20 -11.45 20.07
C ASN A 520 31.87 -11.17 20.78
N TYR A 521 31.40 -9.92 20.76
CA TYR A 521 30.09 -9.59 21.31
C TYR A 521 28.97 -10.22 20.49
N ALA A 522 29.08 -10.23 19.15
CA ALA A 522 28.11 -10.91 18.30
C ALA A 522 27.97 -12.39 18.69
N LEU A 523 29.10 -13.11 18.81
CA LEU A 523 29.11 -14.52 19.21
C LEU A 523 28.52 -14.72 20.60
N PHE A 524 28.86 -13.86 21.57
CA PHE A 524 28.30 -13.90 22.92
C PHE A 524 26.77 -13.80 22.93
N TYR A 525 26.21 -12.85 22.18
CA TYR A 525 24.76 -12.67 22.12
C TYR A 525 24.07 -13.81 21.36
N PHE A 526 24.65 -14.32 20.27
CA PHE A 526 24.10 -15.49 19.59
C PHE A 526 24.14 -16.75 20.46
N GLN A 527 25.21 -16.96 21.24
CA GLN A 527 25.27 -18.05 22.22
C GLN A 527 24.25 -17.86 23.33
N SER A 528 24.04 -16.62 23.78
CA SER A 528 22.98 -16.29 24.74
C SER A 528 21.59 -16.62 24.19
N ALA A 529 21.34 -16.37 22.90
CA ALA A 529 20.12 -16.80 22.22
C ALA A 529 19.96 -18.32 22.20
N LEU A 530 21.02 -19.09 21.91
CA LEU A 530 21.00 -20.57 21.96
C LEU A 530 20.75 -21.13 23.36
N ASN A 531 21.18 -20.42 24.40
CA ASN A 531 20.99 -20.84 25.79
C ASN A 531 19.58 -20.57 26.31
N THR A 532 18.76 -19.83 25.54
CA THR A 532 17.31 -19.78 25.80
C THR A 532 16.68 -21.11 25.40
N LYS A 533 15.72 -21.61 26.19
CA LYS A 533 14.89 -22.78 25.88
C LYS A 533 13.81 -22.41 24.87
N THR A 534 14.19 -21.76 23.77
CA THR A 534 13.26 -21.46 22.68
C THR A 534 12.91 -22.75 21.92
N ASN A 535 11.60 -23.01 21.76
CA ASN A 535 11.12 -24.08 20.89
C ASN A 535 10.93 -23.61 19.44
N ASP A 536 11.14 -22.32 19.16
CA ASP A 536 11.01 -21.76 17.83
C ASP A 536 12.22 -22.16 16.97
N GLN A 537 11.97 -23.14 16.09
CA GLN A 537 12.97 -23.66 15.18
C GLN A 537 13.44 -22.62 14.15
N ARG A 538 12.60 -21.63 13.78
CA ARG A 538 12.99 -20.58 12.82
C ARG A 538 14.04 -19.66 13.43
N ILE A 539 13.85 -19.22 14.67
CA ILE A 539 14.85 -18.43 15.41
C ILE A 539 16.15 -19.22 15.54
N LEU A 540 16.06 -20.50 15.89
CA LEU A 540 17.23 -21.37 16.06
C LEU A 540 18.06 -21.51 14.77
N ALA A 541 17.39 -21.70 13.62
CA ALA A 541 18.05 -21.76 12.32
C ALA A 541 18.79 -20.45 11.99
N SER A 542 18.13 -19.31 12.20
CA SER A 542 18.73 -17.99 11.99
C SER A 542 19.97 -17.77 12.89
N VAL A 543 19.86 -18.09 14.18
CA VAL A 543 20.98 -17.99 15.14
C VAL A 543 22.16 -18.86 14.72
N TYR A 544 21.92 -20.11 14.32
CA TYR A 544 23.00 -20.98 13.83
C TYR A 544 23.66 -20.44 12.56
N ASN A 545 22.89 -19.94 11.60
CA ASN A 545 23.48 -19.32 10.41
C ASN A 545 24.31 -18.09 10.77
N ASN A 546 23.83 -17.24 11.68
CA ASN A 546 24.56 -16.05 12.14
C ASN A 546 25.86 -16.39 12.89
N ILE A 547 25.86 -17.42 13.74
CA ILE A 547 27.08 -17.95 14.37
C ILE A 547 28.06 -18.43 13.29
N GLY A 548 27.58 -19.18 12.30
CA GLY A 548 28.40 -19.63 11.17
C GLY A 548 29.05 -18.45 10.43
N MET A 549 28.32 -17.36 10.23
CA MET A 549 28.85 -16.14 9.60
C MET A 549 29.92 -15.47 10.45
N VAL A 550 29.72 -15.35 11.77
CA VAL A 550 30.72 -14.81 12.70
C VAL A 550 32.00 -15.64 12.69
N LEU A 551 31.86 -16.97 12.82
CA LEU A 551 33.00 -17.91 12.79
C LEU A 551 33.75 -17.87 11.46
N THR A 552 33.03 -17.69 10.34
CA THR A 552 33.63 -17.50 9.02
C THR A 552 34.52 -16.26 8.98
N LYS A 553 34.08 -15.14 9.59
CA LYS A 553 34.88 -13.92 9.68
C LYS A 553 36.07 -14.04 10.63
N GLN A 554 35.98 -14.92 11.62
CA GLN A 554 37.08 -15.29 12.52
C GLN A 554 37.99 -16.39 11.93
N GLU A 555 37.74 -16.82 10.68
CA GLU A 555 38.49 -17.88 9.99
C GLU A 555 38.37 -19.29 10.63
N HIS A 556 37.39 -19.49 11.50
CA HIS A 556 37.02 -20.79 12.07
C HIS A 556 36.10 -21.58 11.12
N PHE A 557 36.63 -21.96 9.96
CA PHE A 557 35.87 -22.51 8.83
C PHE A 557 35.17 -23.85 9.13
N HIS A 558 35.84 -24.77 9.83
CA HIS A 558 35.25 -26.07 10.17
C HIS A 558 34.08 -25.93 11.15
N ASP A 559 34.21 -25.08 12.16
CA ASP A 559 33.13 -24.80 13.11
C ASP A 559 31.96 -24.09 12.41
N ALA A 560 32.26 -23.14 11.52
CA ALA A 560 31.24 -22.47 10.71
C ALA A 560 30.40 -23.47 9.90
N LEU A 561 31.03 -24.48 9.28
CA LEU A 561 30.32 -25.54 8.56
C LEU A 561 29.37 -26.34 9.46
N ILE A 562 29.75 -26.64 10.71
CA ILE A 562 28.88 -27.34 11.66
C ILE A 562 27.61 -26.52 11.91
N TYR A 563 27.76 -25.22 12.19
CA TYR A 563 26.62 -24.35 12.45
C TYR A 563 25.74 -24.10 11.22
N PHE A 564 26.33 -23.88 10.04
CA PHE A 564 25.53 -23.77 8.81
C PHE A 564 24.77 -25.07 8.50
N LYS A 565 25.36 -26.25 8.73
CA LYS A 565 24.67 -27.54 8.56
C LYS A 565 23.53 -27.74 9.57
N LYS A 566 23.67 -27.24 10.80
CA LYS A 566 22.57 -27.24 11.78
C LYS A 566 21.41 -26.36 11.33
N SER A 567 21.68 -25.14 10.87
CA SER A 567 20.67 -24.25 10.26
C SER A 567 19.99 -24.94 9.07
N LEU A 568 20.79 -25.44 8.12
CA LEU A 568 20.26 -26.10 6.92
C LEU A 568 19.34 -27.28 7.26
N LYS A 569 19.68 -28.09 8.25
CA LYS A 569 18.85 -29.22 8.68
C LYS A 569 17.48 -28.76 9.18
N ILE A 570 17.43 -27.64 9.90
CA ILE A 570 16.16 -27.08 10.38
C ILE A 570 15.38 -26.48 9.21
N ASP A 571 16.03 -25.66 8.38
CA ASP A 571 15.40 -25.00 7.24
C ASP A 571 14.79 -26.01 6.25
N LEU A 572 15.47 -27.13 5.99
CA LEU A 572 14.95 -28.21 5.14
C LEU A 572 13.71 -28.90 5.70
N ASN A 573 13.49 -28.88 7.01
CA ASN A 573 12.32 -29.45 7.65
C ASN A 573 11.14 -28.45 7.69
N LEU A 574 11.42 -27.14 7.72
CA LEU A 574 10.40 -26.10 7.90
C LEU A 574 9.97 -25.43 6.60
N LEU A 575 10.86 -25.31 5.63
CA LEU A 575 10.69 -24.44 4.47
C LEU A 575 10.52 -25.25 3.18
N PRO A 576 9.75 -24.74 2.20
CA PRO A 576 9.73 -25.30 0.85
C PRO A 576 11.13 -25.35 0.23
N GLN A 577 11.39 -26.31 -0.65
CA GLN A 577 12.72 -26.49 -1.28
C GLN A 577 13.19 -25.27 -2.10
N THR A 578 12.27 -24.39 -2.49
CA THR A 578 12.53 -23.16 -3.26
C THR A 578 12.66 -21.91 -2.38
N HIS A 579 12.65 -22.04 -1.05
CA HIS A 579 12.70 -20.89 -0.15
C HIS A 579 14.04 -20.12 -0.24
N PRO A 580 14.03 -18.78 -0.32
CA PRO A 580 15.26 -17.98 -0.42
C PRO A 580 16.29 -18.23 0.70
N ASP A 581 15.84 -18.49 1.92
CA ASP A 581 16.73 -18.75 3.07
C ASP A 581 17.63 -19.98 2.86
N LEU A 582 17.11 -21.03 2.20
CA LEU A 582 17.93 -22.19 1.81
C LEU A 582 19.07 -21.76 0.87
N ALA A 583 18.82 -20.83 -0.05
CA ALA A 583 19.86 -20.33 -0.95
C ALA A 583 20.95 -19.55 -0.22
N ILE A 584 20.60 -18.83 0.86
CA ILE A 584 21.56 -18.13 1.73
C ILE A 584 22.46 -19.16 2.41
N THR A 585 21.88 -20.15 3.09
CA THR A 585 22.62 -21.18 3.82
C THR A 585 23.50 -22.01 2.88
N TYR A 586 23.00 -22.42 1.71
CA TYR A 586 23.82 -23.09 0.68
C TYR A 586 24.97 -22.21 0.18
N SER A 587 24.73 -20.91 -0.04
CA SER A 587 25.77 -19.99 -0.50
C SER A 587 26.87 -19.83 0.54
N ASN A 588 26.51 -19.83 1.82
CA ASN A 588 27.44 -19.75 2.94
C ASN A 588 28.30 -21.02 3.02
N ILE A 589 27.68 -22.20 2.97
CA ILE A 589 28.39 -23.48 2.96
C ILE A 589 29.32 -23.59 1.75
N GLY A 590 28.83 -23.24 0.55
CA GLY A 590 29.63 -23.23 -0.68
C GLY A 590 30.84 -22.32 -0.59
N LYS A 591 30.70 -21.15 0.05
CA LYS A 591 31.82 -20.24 0.33
C LYS A 591 32.88 -20.87 1.22
N ILE A 592 32.48 -21.60 2.26
CA ILE A 592 33.46 -22.26 3.14
C ILE A 592 34.21 -23.35 2.40
N TYR A 593 33.52 -24.22 1.66
CA TYR A 593 34.19 -25.25 0.86
C TYR A 593 35.12 -24.65 -0.20
N PHE A 594 34.74 -23.52 -0.80
CA PHE A 594 35.60 -22.79 -1.73
C PHE A 594 36.90 -22.31 -1.07
N ILE A 595 36.82 -21.75 0.14
CA ILE A 595 37.98 -21.29 0.91
C ILE A 595 38.88 -22.47 1.30
N LEU A 596 38.27 -23.60 1.68
CA LEU A 596 38.97 -24.86 1.99
C LEU A 596 39.48 -25.61 0.76
N GLN A 597 39.31 -25.05 -0.45
CA GLN A 597 39.74 -25.62 -1.74
C GLN A 597 39.06 -26.94 -2.11
N ASP A 598 37.96 -27.29 -1.47
CA ASP A 598 37.08 -28.39 -1.87
C ASP A 598 36.08 -27.88 -2.91
N TYR A 599 36.59 -27.69 -4.13
CA TYR A 599 35.83 -27.08 -5.21
C TYR A 599 34.64 -27.93 -5.68
N TYR A 600 34.69 -29.25 -5.51
CA TYR A 600 33.57 -30.14 -5.86
C TYR A 600 32.35 -29.90 -4.97
N HIS A 601 32.54 -29.86 -3.64
CA HIS A 601 31.46 -29.55 -2.73
C HIS A 601 30.99 -28.10 -2.89
N ALA A 602 31.93 -27.15 -3.02
CA ALA A 602 31.59 -25.75 -3.27
C ALA A 602 30.69 -25.57 -4.51
N LEU A 603 31.04 -26.25 -5.61
CA LEU A 603 30.27 -26.19 -6.86
C LEU A 603 28.85 -26.73 -6.68
N SER A 604 28.69 -27.84 -5.95
CA SER A 604 27.37 -28.44 -5.68
C SER A 604 26.45 -27.49 -4.91
N TYR A 605 26.96 -26.84 -3.86
CA TYR A 605 26.20 -25.90 -3.06
C TYR A 605 25.89 -24.60 -3.81
N TYR A 606 26.84 -24.05 -4.57
CA TYR A 606 26.57 -22.89 -5.41
C TYR A 606 25.55 -23.17 -6.51
N LYS A 607 25.50 -24.40 -7.03
CA LYS A 607 24.45 -24.83 -7.97
C LYS A 607 23.07 -24.76 -7.32
N MET A 608 22.93 -25.31 -6.10
CA MET A 608 21.67 -25.26 -5.35
C MET A 608 21.24 -23.81 -5.07
N THR A 609 22.18 -22.93 -4.67
CA THR A 609 21.91 -21.49 -4.52
C THR A 609 21.39 -20.87 -5.82
N TYR A 610 22.04 -21.16 -6.96
CA TYR A 610 21.64 -20.62 -8.25
C TYR A 610 20.25 -21.11 -8.67
N ASP A 611 19.96 -22.41 -8.55
CA ASP A 611 18.68 -22.99 -8.93
C ASP A 611 17.53 -22.37 -8.14
N ILE A 612 17.69 -22.19 -6.82
CA ILE A 612 16.69 -21.52 -5.98
C ILE A 612 16.53 -20.06 -6.38
N ARG A 613 17.62 -19.29 -6.47
CA ARG A 613 17.54 -17.85 -6.82
C ARG A 613 16.96 -17.60 -8.19
N ARG A 614 17.21 -18.48 -9.17
CA ARG A 614 16.60 -18.39 -10.52
C ARG A 614 15.09 -18.59 -10.47
N LEU A 615 14.60 -19.44 -9.56
CA LEU A 615 13.17 -19.72 -9.41
C LEU A 615 12.46 -18.64 -8.59
N SER A 616 13.14 -18.05 -7.60
CA SER A 616 12.54 -17.13 -6.63
C SER A 616 12.69 -15.64 -6.96
N LEU A 617 13.60 -15.25 -7.85
CA LEU A 617 13.91 -13.83 -8.12
C LEU A 617 13.70 -13.46 -9.60
N PRO A 618 13.42 -12.17 -9.91
CA PRO A 618 13.34 -11.69 -11.28
C PRO A 618 14.62 -11.97 -12.08
N ARG A 619 14.50 -12.20 -13.39
CA ARG A 619 15.61 -12.65 -14.27
C ARG A 619 16.91 -11.82 -14.17
N ASN A 620 16.81 -10.53 -13.84
CA ASN A 620 17.94 -9.59 -13.79
C ASN A 620 18.40 -9.27 -12.37
N HIS A 621 17.96 -10.04 -11.39
CA HIS A 621 18.23 -9.76 -9.98
C HIS A 621 19.72 -9.96 -9.62
N PRO A 622 20.38 -9.01 -8.92
CA PRO A 622 21.81 -9.08 -8.59
C PRO A 622 22.24 -10.37 -7.89
N SER A 623 21.41 -10.91 -6.99
CA SER A 623 21.70 -12.16 -6.30
C SER A 623 21.76 -13.39 -7.23
N ILE A 624 21.08 -13.40 -8.38
CA ILE A 624 21.25 -14.44 -9.41
C ILE A 624 22.62 -14.30 -10.06
N ILE A 625 22.99 -13.07 -10.43
CA ILE A 625 24.30 -12.77 -11.04
C ILE A 625 25.43 -13.24 -10.12
N ARG A 626 25.38 -12.87 -8.84
CA ARG A 626 26.36 -13.30 -7.83
C ARG A 626 26.42 -14.82 -7.67
N ALA A 627 25.28 -15.52 -7.76
CA ALA A 627 25.26 -16.98 -7.69
C ALA A 627 25.93 -17.61 -8.93
N ILE A 628 25.67 -17.07 -10.12
CA ILE A 628 26.33 -17.49 -11.37
C ILE A 628 27.84 -17.28 -11.28
N GLU A 629 28.28 -16.10 -10.82
CA GLU A 629 29.70 -15.78 -10.67
C GLU A 629 30.41 -16.75 -9.74
N ASN A 630 29.83 -17.03 -8.56
CA ASN A 630 30.39 -17.99 -7.61
C ASN A 630 30.45 -19.40 -8.19
N TYR A 631 29.39 -19.84 -8.88
CA TYR A 631 29.34 -21.14 -9.54
C TYR A 631 30.41 -21.27 -10.63
N GLN A 632 30.50 -20.30 -11.54
CA GLN A 632 31.47 -20.28 -12.64
C GLN A 632 32.92 -20.21 -12.14
N LYS A 633 33.19 -19.32 -11.18
CA LYS A 633 34.51 -19.19 -10.56
C LYS A 633 34.98 -20.51 -9.95
N THR A 634 34.07 -21.23 -9.30
CA THR A 634 34.36 -22.53 -8.69
C THR A 634 34.57 -23.61 -9.76
N ALA A 635 33.74 -23.62 -10.82
CA ALA A 635 33.79 -24.61 -11.88
C ALA A 635 35.14 -24.62 -12.63
N ILE A 636 35.73 -23.44 -12.87
CA ILE A 636 37.03 -23.27 -13.53
C ILE A 636 38.18 -23.87 -12.72
N LEU A 637 38.06 -23.89 -11.39
CA LEU A 637 39.09 -24.41 -10.49
C LEU A 637 39.07 -25.94 -10.35
N ILE A 638 38.08 -26.61 -10.93
CA ILE A 638 37.98 -28.08 -10.94
C ILE A 638 38.72 -28.63 -12.17
N PRO A 639 39.80 -29.43 -12.00
CA PRO A 639 40.48 -30.07 -13.13
C PRO A 639 39.54 -30.99 -13.91
N ASN A 640 39.58 -30.93 -15.25
CA ASN A 640 38.77 -31.75 -16.17
C ASN A 640 37.24 -31.56 -16.08
N ASN A 641 36.77 -30.41 -15.60
CA ASN A 641 35.34 -30.13 -15.51
C ASN A 641 34.73 -29.78 -16.89
N THR A 642 34.07 -30.75 -17.53
CA THR A 642 33.44 -30.61 -18.86
C THR A 642 32.14 -29.76 -18.88
N LEU A 643 31.71 -29.26 -17.71
CA LEU A 643 30.45 -28.53 -17.53
C LEU A 643 30.41 -27.10 -18.12
N LEU A 644 31.54 -26.53 -18.55
CA LEU A 644 31.60 -25.19 -19.14
C LEU A 644 30.84 -25.06 -20.49
N ASN A 645 30.50 -26.18 -21.15
CA ASN A 645 29.87 -26.16 -22.46
C ASN A 645 28.34 -25.95 -22.47
N ASN A 646 27.65 -25.98 -21.32
CA ASN A 646 26.17 -25.93 -21.27
C ASN A 646 25.56 -24.62 -20.75
N LEU A 647 26.35 -23.57 -20.48
CA LEU A 647 25.85 -22.30 -19.90
C LEU A 647 26.16 -21.06 -20.75
N SER A 648 26.40 -21.21 -22.05
CA SER A 648 26.42 -20.09 -22.99
C SER A 648 25.02 -19.51 -23.19
N THR A 649 24.54 -18.71 -22.24
CA THR A 649 23.49 -17.71 -22.46
C THR A 649 24.08 -16.30 -22.38
N PRO A 650 23.74 -15.40 -23.32
CA PRO A 650 24.51 -14.20 -23.61
C PRO A 650 24.18 -13.06 -22.66
N ILE A 651 24.83 -13.00 -21.49
CA ILE A 651 24.80 -11.81 -20.63
C ILE A 651 26.21 -11.21 -20.46
N LEU A 652 27.27 -11.95 -20.79
CA LEU A 652 28.67 -11.50 -20.70
C LEU A 652 29.34 -11.18 -22.06
N SER A 653 28.65 -11.33 -23.20
CA SER A 653 29.24 -11.00 -24.51
C SER A 653 29.52 -9.51 -24.74
N LYS A 654 29.12 -8.61 -23.82
CA LYS A 654 29.53 -7.19 -23.83
C LYS A 654 30.70 -6.86 -22.90
N LYS A 655 31.29 -7.83 -22.17
CA LYS A 655 32.49 -7.61 -21.32
C LYS A 655 33.70 -8.49 -21.69
N GLN A 656 33.66 -9.19 -22.82
CA GLN A 656 34.81 -9.96 -23.30
C GLN A 656 36.01 -9.10 -23.74
N HIS A 657 35.89 -7.78 -23.82
CA HIS A 657 37.02 -6.87 -24.08
C HIS A 657 37.75 -6.36 -22.82
N SER A 658 37.36 -6.73 -21.59
CA SER A 658 38.07 -6.30 -20.37
C SER A 658 38.95 -7.37 -19.72
N TYR A 659 39.16 -8.53 -20.37
CA TYR A 659 40.02 -9.60 -19.84
C TYR A 659 41.52 -9.49 -20.20
N SER A 660 41.96 -8.38 -20.81
CA SER A 660 43.39 -8.11 -21.09
C SER A 660 44.10 -7.23 -20.05
N VAL A 661 43.43 -6.83 -18.95
CA VAL A 661 44.01 -5.90 -17.95
C VAL A 661 44.50 -6.62 -16.66
N LEU A 662 44.22 -7.92 -16.51
CA LEU A 662 44.60 -8.68 -15.30
C LEU A 662 46.08 -9.09 -15.22
N SER A 663 46.93 -8.70 -16.18
CA SER A 663 48.40 -8.85 -16.08
C SER A 663 49.14 -7.61 -15.56
N LYS A 664 48.43 -6.55 -15.13
CA LYS A 664 49.06 -5.31 -14.62
C LYS A 664 48.63 -4.82 -13.23
N PHE A 665 47.86 -5.59 -12.46
CA PHE A 665 47.45 -5.20 -11.09
C PHE A 665 48.06 -6.06 -9.98
N SER A 666 49.33 -6.44 -10.11
CA SER A 666 50.07 -7.12 -9.04
C SER A 666 50.73 -6.17 -8.01
N ASN A 667 50.33 -4.90 -7.90
CA ASN A 667 51.04 -3.95 -7.02
C ASN A 667 50.20 -2.88 -6.28
N ILE A 668 48.89 -3.07 -6.09
CA ILE A 668 48.07 -2.14 -5.27
C ILE A 668 47.20 -2.91 -4.26
N PHE A 669 47.83 -3.76 -3.43
CA PHE A 669 47.25 -4.26 -2.19
C PHE A 669 48.20 -3.99 -1.02
N LYS A 670 48.38 -2.71 -0.71
CA LYS A 670 48.73 -2.23 0.63
C LYS A 670 47.84 -1.02 0.92
N ASN A 671 47.07 -1.13 2.00
CA ASN A 671 46.19 -0.11 2.57
C ASN A 671 44.98 0.32 1.73
N LYS A 672 43.82 -0.30 2.00
CA LYS A 672 42.56 0.41 2.29
C LYS A 672 41.45 -0.60 2.63
N THR A 673 40.92 -0.45 3.84
CA THR A 673 39.61 -0.90 4.28
C THR A 673 38.56 -0.57 3.22
N PHE A 674 37.87 -1.57 2.67
CA PHE A 674 36.67 -1.34 1.87
C PHE A 674 35.43 -1.77 2.65
N MET A 675 34.69 -0.72 3.00
CA MET A 675 33.33 -0.67 3.46
C MET A 675 32.40 -1.63 2.72
N TYR A 676 31.52 -2.22 3.49
CA TYR A 676 30.23 -2.79 3.08
C TYR A 676 29.53 -1.92 2.04
N ASP A 677 29.38 -2.44 0.82
CA ASP A 677 28.45 -1.89 -0.16
C ASP A 677 27.07 -2.55 0.02
N LYS A 678 26.23 -1.83 0.77
CA LYS A 678 24.77 -1.92 0.76
C LYS A 678 24.26 -1.68 -0.65
N LYS A 679 23.72 -2.70 -1.33
CA LYS A 679 22.55 -2.55 -2.20
C LYS A 679 21.99 -3.92 -2.59
N ASN A 680 20.73 -4.12 -2.22
CA ASN A 680 19.78 -5.08 -2.79
C ASN A 680 20.03 -6.57 -2.49
N TYR A 681 19.20 -7.05 -1.54
CA TYR A 681 18.84 -8.44 -1.20
C TYR A 681 19.88 -9.31 -0.49
#